data_AF-A0A9Q5NFA4-F1
#
_entry.id   AF-A0A9Q5NFA4-F1
#
_cell.length_a   1.000
_cell.length_b   1.000
_cell.length_c   1.000
_cell.angle_alpha   90.00
_cell.angle_beta   90.00
_cell.angle_gamma   90.00
#
_symmetry.space_group_name_H-M   'P 1'
#
loop_
_entity.id
_entity.type
_entity.pdbx_description
1 polymer ?
#
loop_
_entity_poly.entity_id
_entity_poly.type
_entity_poly.pdbx_seq_one_letter_code
_entity_poly.pdbx_strand_id
1 'polypeptide(L)'
;MYHSANSSKDDVDDKVTVVQTLNELSNAVKGDNAEIVKLVLLKSNFLPLRKYVYILSSRHFSAHPQALLSLPSPSYASPSSPATTTTTMSARNSTVDPFADMGSASGSRSGSGSVTPQPLPEGAAPPTPYLTPQESTAFLDQQQPLMPPNPNRFSSFTPSLALADSPRESALLGAEDVDASAAVPLTGAAATAAGAGASSAEIKPGIGGDPEKDILMTTGSNSIAAPDNGGRNRNRTRILWTVGILAFIIVAAAVAVPIGVIFGRKNSTGGGSGSSGSASGGSGSGNKGGIVTGADGSTVTTEDGDTFVYSNKFGGFWYWDPEDPFNNNAQPNSWTPPLNASWNWGVDKIAGTNIGGLFVLEPFIVPALFQKYNTADNMSVIDEWTLSLAMAQDTSSDGGLSQLEDHYNTFITEQDIAQIAGAGLNWIRLPIPFWAIEKWDTSSAPEPFLARTCWNYILRVLRWCRKYGLRVNLDLHTAPGSQNGYNHSGKDGQINFMNGPMGFANAQRMLEYIRIVTEFISQPEYQDLIPMFGVINEPLTGIIGQDNIGHFYLQAHDMVRSITGYGEGSGAFISIHDGFQSLSEWVNFLPGADRVALDTHPYFAFGGEASSTDPIEAWPQKACLSWGLTMNQSQIEFGVSIAGEFSNGINDCGLYLQGVGGQSQYPGGCDSWNDYAQWNDTLKAGLKQFALASMDALQNYFFWTWKVGNASDTGTVQAPLWSYQLGLENGWMPDDPRSATGMCQSLSATGTQFPGTFASAWMTGGPGAGTISASVRESFTAWPPTTISGATGDMNFLPTYTSTVTISTLPTDTFFSERAKTVSVGDGWADASDTASGVTEIAGCSYLSAWGALGNSLPTTTCGGGATAARMARELVITPPPTP
;
A
#
# COMPACT_ATOMS: atom_id res chain seq x y z
N MET A 1 -25.89 -36.07 -29.02
CA MET A 1 -25.85 -36.82 -30.31
C MET A 1 -25.95 -35.81 -31.43
N TYR A 2 -25.18 -35.97 -32.52
CA TYR A 2 -25.09 -35.11 -33.71
C TYR A 2 -24.70 -33.63 -33.43
N HIS A 3 -23.62 -33.05 -33.97
CA HIS A 3 -23.02 -32.92 -35.33
C HIS A 3 -23.62 -31.84 -36.25
N SER A 4 -22.77 -30.85 -36.52
CA SER A 4 -22.42 -30.28 -37.84
C SER A 4 -23.51 -29.59 -38.69
N ALA A 5 -23.35 -28.27 -38.81
CA ALA A 5 -23.62 -27.52 -40.04
C ALA A 5 -22.64 -26.32 -40.12
N ASN A 6 -22.37 -25.80 -41.32
CA ASN A 6 -21.43 -24.69 -41.55
C ASN A 6 -21.91 -23.79 -42.70
N SER A 7 -21.46 -22.53 -42.70
CA SER A 7 -21.60 -21.50 -43.75
C SER A 7 -23.02 -20.98 -44.09
N SER A 8 -23.21 -19.67 -43.98
CA SER A 8 -23.35 -18.77 -45.14
C SER A 8 -23.43 -17.30 -44.67
N LYS A 9 -23.21 -16.36 -45.59
CA LYS A 9 -23.50 -14.92 -45.40
C LYS A 9 -24.80 -14.59 -46.13
N ASP A 10 -25.57 -13.64 -45.63
CA ASP A 10 -25.77 -12.31 -46.23
C ASP A 10 -26.77 -11.48 -45.40
N ASP A 11 -26.80 -10.16 -45.59
CA ASP A 11 -27.66 -9.20 -44.87
C ASP A 11 -29.16 -9.30 -45.23
N VAL A 12 -30.04 -8.91 -44.30
CA VAL A 12 -30.99 -7.76 -44.43
C VAL A 12 -32.03 -7.74 -43.28
N ASP A 13 -32.34 -6.52 -42.81
CA ASP A 13 -33.47 -6.11 -41.93
C ASP A 13 -33.76 -6.90 -40.63
N ASP A 14 -33.22 -6.41 -39.51
CA ASP A 14 -33.79 -6.68 -38.18
C ASP A 14 -33.79 -5.44 -37.26
N LYS A 15 -34.69 -4.48 -37.55
CA LYS A 15 -34.92 -3.28 -36.72
C LYS A 15 -36.40 -2.95 -36.42
N VAL A 16 -37.33 -3.83 -36.81
CA VAL A 16 -38.76 -3.70 -36.49
C VAL A 16 -39.17 -4.71 -35.41
N THR A 17 -38.58 -5.91 -35.42
CA THR A 17 -38.97 -7.06 -34.61
C THR A 17 -38.88 -6.82 -33.10
N VAL A 18 -37.81 -6.18 -32.62
CA VAL A 18 -37.54 -5.99 -31.17
C VAL A 18 -38.67 -5.23 -30.46
N VAL A 19 -39.23 -4.18 -31.07
CA VAL A 19 -40.31 -3.39 -30.46
C VAL A 19 -41.62 -4.19 -30.42
N GLN A 20 -41.83 -5.09 -31.39
CA GLN A 20 -43.00 -5.96 -31.42
C GLN A 20 -42.90 -7.06 -30.36
N THR A 21 -41.74 -7.74 -30.27
CA THR A 21 -41.43 -8.73 -29.23
C THR A 21 -41.54 -8.16 -27.82
N LEU A 22 -41.09 -6.92 -27.57
CA LEU A 22 -41.21 -6.26 -26.26
C LEU A 22 -42.67 -5.96 -25.88
N ASN A 23 -43.53 -5.58 -26.84
CA ASN A 23 -44.95 -5.38 -26.59
C ASN A 23 -45.69 -6.70 -26.35
N GLU A 24 -45.30 -7.79 -27.01
CA GLU A 24 -45.85 -9.12 -26.75
C GLU A 24 -45.42 -9.66 -25.38
N LEU A 25 -44.15 -9.50 -24.99
CA LEU A 25 -43.66 -9.78 -23.63
C LEU A 25 -44.39 -8.95 -22.55
N SER A 26 -44.63 -7.67 -22.79
CA SER A 26 -45.38 -6.80 -21.85
C SER A 26 -46.82 -7.28 -21.61
N ASN A 27 -47.46 -7.87 -22.63
CA ASN A 27 -48.79 -8.47 -22.49
C ASN A 27 -48.75 -9.87 -21.84
N ALA A 28 -47.70 -10.66 -22.08
CA ALA A 28 -47.51 -11.98 -21.46
C ALA A 28 -47.32 -11.93 -19.93
N VAL A 29 -46.82 -10.81 -19.39
CA VAL A 29 -46.57 -10.61 -17.94
C VAL A 29 -47.85 -10.39 -17.12
N LYS A 30 -49.05 -10.46 -17.72
CA LYS A 30 -50.35 -10.33 -17.04
C LYS A 30 -51.05 -11.66 -16.70
N GLY A 31 -50.30 -12.76 -16.59
CA GLY A 31 -50.82 -14.08 -16.20
C GLY A 31 -49.76 -14.97 -15.53
N ASP A 32 -50.17 -16.14 -15.05
CA ASP A 32 -49.46 -16.98 -14.06
C ASP A 32 -48.10 -17.61 -14.51
N ASN A 33 -47.54 -17.20 -15.64
CA ASN A 33 -46.28 -17.72 -16.19
C ASN A 33 -45.04 -16.83 -15.91
N ALA A 34 -45.15 -15.84 -15.01
CA ALA A 34 -44.10 -14.86 -14.72
C ALA A 34 -42.75 -15.50 -14.28
N GLU A 35 -42.79 -16.61 -13.55
CA GLU A 35 -41.60 -17.37 -13.11
C GLU A 35 -40.75 -17.89 -14.29
N ILE A 36 -41.41 -18.41 -15.33
CA ILE A 36 -40.73 -19.05 -16.48
C ILE A 36 -39.95 -18.00 -17.29
N VAL A 37 -40.53 -16.81 -17.48
CA VAL A 37 -39.86 -15.69 -18.16
C VAL A 37 -38.64 -15.22 -17.36
N LYS A 38 -38.76 -15.17 -16.03
CA LYS A 38 -37.65 -14.85 -15.10
C LYS A 38 -36.48 -15.83 -15.25
N LEU A 39 -36.79 -17.13 -15.30
CA LEU A 39 -35.82 -18.23 -15.45
C LEU A 39 -35.09 -18.23 -16.80
N VAL A 40 -35.73 -17.79 -17.87
CA VAL A 40 -35.10 -17.63 -19.19
C VAL A 40 -34.18 -16.41 -19.23
N LEU A 41 -34.62 -15.26 -18.69
CA LEU A 41 -33.83 -14.02 -18.69
C LEU A 41 -32.56 -14.13 -17.84
N LEU A 42 -32.63 -14.75 -16.66
CA LEU A 42 -31.47 -14.94 -15.76
C LEU A 42 -30.33 -15.74 -16.42
N LYS A 43 -30.65 -16.65 -17.34
CA LYS A 43 -29.70 -17.51 -18.08
C LYS A 43 -29.19 -16.91 -19.40
N SER A 44 -29.45 -15.63 -19.66
CA SER A 44 -28.94 -14.94 -20.86
C SER A 44 -27.68 -14.10 -20.55
N ASN A 45 -26.65 -14.20 -21.40
CA ASN A 45 -25.36 -13.53 -21.22
C ASN A 45 -25.37 -12.05 -21.67
N PHE A 46 -26.49 -11.33 -21.51
CA PHE A 46 -26.63 -9.92 -21.89
C PHE A 46 -26.87 -9.04 -20.65
N LEU A 47 -25.82 -8.38 -20.17
CA LEU A 47 -25.85 -7.51 -18.98
C LEU A 47 -27.01 -6.49 -18.95
N PRO A 48 -27.37 -5.78 -20.03
CA PRO A 48 -28.38 -4.71 -19.97
C PRO A 48 -29.77 -5.15 -19.50
N LEU A 49 -30.13 -6.43 -19.68
CA LEU A 49 -31.43 -6.95 -19.28
C LEU A 49 -31.56 -7.20 -17.76
N ARG A 50 -30.44 -7.40 -17.04
CA ARG A 50 -30.48 -7.65 -15.58
C ARG A 50 -30.89 -6.40 -14.79
N LYS A 51 -30.39 -5.20 -15.16
CA LYS A 51 -30.75 -3.92 -14.47
C LYS A 51 -32.28 -3.65 -14.50
N TYR A 52 -33.01 -4.08 -15.54
CA TYR A 52 -34.47 -3.86 -15.64
C TYR A 52 -35.32 -4.64 -14.62
N VAL A 53 -34.84 -5.78 -14.11
CA VAL A 53 -35.60 -6.58 -13.13
C VAL A 53 -35.55 -5.96 -11.72
N TYR A 54 -34.44 -5.30 -11.37
CA TYR A 54 -34.23 -4.66 -10.06
C TYR A 54 -34.96 -3.32 -9.87
N ILE A 55 -35.28 -2.62 -10.95
CA ILE A 55 -35.99 -1.32 -10.90
C ILE A 55 -37.49 -1.50 -10.54
N LEU A 56 -38.03 -2.72 -10.67
CA LEU A 56 -39.43 -3.04 -10.35
C LEU A 56 -39.63 -3.57 -8.92
N SER A 57 -38.62 -4.18 -8.28
CA SER A 57 -38.71 -4.65 -6.89
C SER A 57 -38.54 -3.52 -5.86
N SER A 58 -37.85 -2.44 -6.23
CA SER A 58 -37.43 -1.35 -5.35
C SER A 58 -38.47 -0.22 -5.14
N ARG A 59 -39.71 -0.38 -5.64
CA ARG A 59 -40.73 0.69 -5.63
C ARG A 59 -41.99 0.46 -4.77
N HIS A 60 -41.93 -0.38 -3.74
CA HIS A 60 -43.01 -0.52 -2.73
C HIS A 60 -42.46 -0.73 -1.32
N PHE A 61 -42.20 0.36 -0.57
CA PHE A 61 -42.48 0.48 0.87
C PHE A 61 -42.22 1.91 1.35
N SER A 62 -43.27 2.64 1.76
CA SER A 62 -43.16 3.89 2.53
C SER A 62 -44.47 4.18 3.24
N ALA A 63 -44.47 4.12 4.57
CA ALA A 63 -45.63 4.44 5.40
C ALA A 63 -45.19 4.84 6.82
N HIS A 64 -45.67 5.99 7.30
CA HIS A 64 -45.57 6.38 8.72
C HIS A 64 -46.56 5.56 9.59
N PRO A 65 -46.34 5.53 10.91
CA PRO A 65 -47.24 6.30 11.77
C PRO A 65 -46.53 7.12 12.88
N GLN A 66 -47.29 7.93 13.62
CA GLN A 66 -46.80 8.73 14.76
C GLN A 66 -47.47 8.36 16.10
N ALA A 67 -46.69 8.54 17.17
CA ALA A 67 -47.03 9.04 18.51
C ALA A 67 -48.09 8.37 19.41
N LEU A 68 -47.72 8.15 20.69
CA LEU A 68 -48.52 8.49 21.89
C LEU A 68 -47.66 8.47 23.19
N LEU A 69 -47.63 9.61 23.90
CA LEU A 69 -47.54 9.92 25.37
C LEU A 69 -47.08 8.85 26.41
N SER A 70 -46.44 9.14 27.57
CA SER A 70 -45.81 10.38 28.13
C SER A 70 -45.23 10.21 29.57
N LEU A 71 -44.12 10.91 29.92
CA LEU A 71 -43.69 11.39 31.28
C LEU A 71 -43.28 10.35 32.37
N PRO A 72 -42.61 10.75 33.50
CA PRO A 72 -41.44 11.64 33.65
C PRO A 72 -40.34 11.13 34.65
N SER A 73 -39.22 11.85 34.78
CA SER A 73 -38.08 11.59 35.70
C SER A 73 -38.30 12.03 37.16
N PRO A 74 -37.36 11.67 38.08
CA PRO A 74 -36.71 12.72 38.91
C PRO A 74 -35.17 12.57 39.05
N SER A 75 -34.55 13.50 39.79
CA SER A 75 -33.10 13.81 39.83
C SER A 75 -32.42 13.59 41.20
N TYR A 76 -31.19 14.14 41.35
CA TYR A 76 -30.29 14.30 42.52
C TYR A 76 -29.13 13.27 42.60
N ALA A 77 -27.91 13.55 43.06
CA ALA A 77 -27.04 14.73 43.27
C ALA A 77 -25.83 14.24 44.13
N SER A 78 -24.65 14.83 44.01
CA SER A 78 -23.41 14.50 44.75
C SER A 78 -23.44 14.98 46.23
N PRO A 79 -22.47 14.73 47.16
CA PRO A 79 -21.00 14.92 46.95
C PRO A 79 -19.96 14.12 47.82
N SER A 80 -18.67 14.40 47.55
CA SER A 80 -17.50 14.52 48.47
C SER A 80 -16.87 13.33 49.24
N SER A 81 -15.54 13.22 49.12
CA SER A 81 -14.55 12.51 49.99
C SER A 81 -14.25 13.30 51.30
N PRO A 82 -13.49 12.80 52.32
CA PRO A 82 -12.00 12.71 52.23
C PRO A 82 -11.19 11.73 53.16
N ALA A 83 -10.07 11.22 52.64
CA ALA A 83 -8.67 11.20 53.18
C ALA A 83 -8.21 10.69 54.59
N THR A 84 -6.92 10.26 54.61
CA THR A 84 -5.80 10.53 55.57
C THR A 84 -5.38 9.60 56.77
N THR A 85 -4.23 8.91 56.56
CA THR A 85 -2.95 8.85 57.35
C THR A 85 -2.69 8.12 58.72
N THR A 86 -1.62 7.28 58.70
CA THR A 86 -0.54 6.97 59.72
C THR A 86 -0.89 6.50 61.17
N THR A 87 0.00 5.90 62.01
CA THR A 87 1.49 5.75 62.04
C THR A 87 1.99 4.56 62.92
N THR A 88 3.14 3.93 62.55
CA THR A 88 4.17 3.28 63.44
C THR A 88 3.79 2.08 64.35
N MET A 89 4.71 1.26 64.91
CA MET A 89 6.19 1.29 64.97
C MET A 89 6.88 -0.09 65.10
N SER A 90 8.15 -0.13 64.65
CA SER A 90 9.30 -0.83 65.29
C SER A 90 9.57 -2.32 64.98
N ALA A 91 10.82 -2.79 64.77
CA ALA A 91 12.08 -2.17 64.29
C ALA A 91 13.18 -3.26 64.13
N ARG A 92 14.17 -3.03 63.24
CA ARG A 92 15.64 -3.08 63.56
C ARG A 92 16.53 -2.83 62.32
N ASN A 93 17.47 -1.90 62.49
CA ASN A 93 18.87 -1.83 62.01
C ASN A 93 19.31 -2.27 60.58
N SER A 94 20.28 -1.62 59.92
CA SER A 94 20.97 -0.33 60.19
C SER A 94 22.02 0.01 59.10
N THR A 95 22.01 1.25 58.56
CA THR A 95 23.18 2.10 58.12
C THR A 95 24.20 1.52 57.09
N VAL A 96 24.89 2.28 56.22
CA VAL A 96 25.55 3.61 56.33
C VAL A 96 25.53 4.34 54.95
N ASP A 97 25.79 5.65 54.96
CA ASP A 97 25.73 6.68 53.86
C ASP A 97 27.07 7.50 53.86
N PRO A 98 27.29 8.66 53.19
CA PRO A 98 26.92 9.20 51.85
C PRO A 98 28.05 10.01 51.12
N PHE A 99 27.74 10.65 49.97
CA PHE A 99 28.26 11.97 49.45
C PHE A 99 29.77 12.19 49.10
N ALA A 100 30.20 13.17 48.27
CA ALA A 100 29.56 14.07 47.27
C ALA A 100 30.61 14.83 46.38
N ASP A 101 30.10 15.51 45.33
CA ASP A 101 30.34 16.94 44.97
C ASP A 101 31.10 17.36 43.67
N MET A 102 30.86 18.62 43.29
CA MET A 102 31.05 19.33 41.99
C MET A 102 32.47 19.53 41.43
N GLY A 103 32.56 19.83 40.12
CA GLY A 103 33.71 20.53 39.50
C GLY A 103 33.62 20.74 37.98
N SER A 104 33.69 22.00 37.51
CA SER A 104 33.65 22.38 36.08
C SER A 104 34.86 23.24 35.65
N ALA A 105 35.35 23.12 34.40
CA ALA A 105 35.53 24.26 33.45
C ALA A 105 36.56 24.07 32.29
N SER A 106 36.12 24.44 31.08
CA SER A 106 36.81 25.23 30.02
C SER A 106 38.18 24.88 29.40
N GLY A 107 38.18 24.80 28.06
CA GLY A 107 39.21 25.37 27.15
C GLY A 107 40.36 24.44 26.69
N SER A 108 41.12 24.75 25.63
CA SER A 108 40.92 25.68 24.49
C SER A 108 42.02 25.46 23.41
N ARG A 109 41.83 25.98 22.18
CA ARG A 109 42.87 26.15 21.11
C ARG A 109 43.48 24.85 20.53
N SER A 110 44.28 24.86 19.44
CA SER A 110 44.19 25.54 18.12
C SER A 110 45.42 25.11 17.28
N GLY A 111 45.27 24.67 16.03
CA GLY A 111 46.42 24.30 15.18
C GLY A 111 46.09 24.32 13.69
N SER A 112 46.91 25.00 12.90
CA SER A 112 46.74 25.17 11.44
C SER A 112 47.96 24.66 10.69
N GLY A 113 47.78 24.14 9.46
CA GLY A 113 48.89 23.71 8.61
C GLY A 113 48.42 23.25 7.23
N SER A 114 48.78 24.00 6.18
CA SER A 114 48.35 23.76 4.79
C SER A 114 49.53 23.72 3.82
N VAL A 115 49.64 22.68 2.99
CA VAL A 115 50.45 22.65 1.75
C VAL A 115 49.73 21.81 0.69
N THR A 116 49.88 22.16 -0.59
CA THR A 116 49.35 21.44 -1.77
C THR A 116 50.46 21.38 -2.88
N PRO A 117 50.26 20.80 -4.08
CA PRO A 117 50.49 19.38 -4.39
C PRO A 117 51.52 19.19 -5.56
N GLN A 118 51.35 18.13 -6.40
CA GLN A 118 52.07 17.75 -7.66
C GLN A 118 53.11 16.57 -7.51
N PRO A 119 53.51 15.83 -8.58
CA PRO A 119 52.68 14.76 -9.20
C PRO A 119 53.40 13.47 -9.72
N LEU A 120 52.64 12.35 -9.88
CA LEU A 120 52.94 11.13 -10.72
C LEU A 120 54.19 10.27 -10.34
N PRO A 121 54.41 9.04 -10.88
CA PRO A 121 53.62 8.23 -11.85
C PRO A 121 53.28 6.79 -11.34
N GLU A 122 53.04 5.85 -12.26
CA GLU A 122 52.57 4.45 -12.09
C GLU A 122 53.59 3.47 -11.45
N GLY A 123 53.09 2.35 -10.88
CA GLY A 123 53.83 1.06 -10.90
C GLY A 123 53.70 0.12 -9.68
N ALA A 124 53.17 -1.09 -9.91
CA ALA A 124 53.30 -2.33 -9.12
C ALA A 124 52.73 -2.43 -7.68
N ALA A 125 51.89 -3.47 -7.48
CA ALA A 125 51.68 -4.16 -6.20
C ALA A 125 52.89 -5.07 -5.89
N PRO A 126 53.16 -5.57 -4.64
CA PRO A 126 52.20 -6.03 -3.61
C PRO A 126 52.68 -5.70 -2.16
N PRO A 127 52.37 -6.50 -1.11
CA PRO A 127 51.12 -7.15 -0.70
C PRO A 127 50.54 -6.52 0.60
N THR A 128 49.21 -6.62 0.81
CA THR A 128 48.60 -6.27 2.12
C THR A 128 48.47 -7.51 3.02
N PRO A 129 48.90 -7.46 4.29
CA PRO A 129 48.72 -8.55 5.24
C PRO A 129 47.29 -8.57 5.81
N TYR A 130 46.80 -9.77 6.15
CA TYR A 130 45.60 -9.93 6.98
C TYR A 130 45.83 -9.34 8.37
N LEU A 131 44.85 -8.59 8.89
CA LEU A 131 44.71 -8.28 10.31
C LEU A 131 43.31 -8.67 10.78
N THR A 132 43.25 -9.60 11.73
CA THR A 132 42.04 -10.00 12.44
C THR A 132 41.62 -8.92 13.44
N PRO A 133 40.36 -8.46 13.47
CA PRO A 133 39.89 -7.59 14.54
C PRO A 133 39.83 -8.36 15.87
N GLN A 134 40.50 -7.85 16.89
CA GLN A 134 40.24 -8.21 18.29
C GLN A 134 40.12 -6.92 19.11
N GLU A 135 39.01 -6.81 19.84
CA GLU A 135 38.75 -5.94 21.01
C GLU A 135 39.17 -4.45 20.92
N SER A 136 38.19 -3.57 20.66
CA SER A 136 38.27 -2.15 21.05
C SER A 136 36.89 -1.57 21.45
N THR A 137 36.26 -2.13 22.48
CA THR A 137 34.98 -1.65 23.03
C THR A 137 35.17 -0.45 23.97
N ALA A 138 34.91 0.77 23.50
CA ALA A 138 34.59 1.94 24.33
C ALA A 138 33.96 3.06 23.50
N PHE A 139 33.02 3.82 24.09
CA PHE A 139 32.39 5.03 23.53
C PHE A 139 31.53 4.86 22.26
N LEU A 140 30.54 3.97 22.30
CA LEU A 140 29.26 4.14 21.60
C LEU A 140 28.18 3.27 22.29
N ASP A 141 27.71 3.71 23.46
CA ASP A 141 26.68 2.99 24.24
C ASP A 141 25.76 4.00 24.95
N GLN A 142 24.86 4.62 24.18
CA GLN A 142 23.65 5.26 24.71
C GLN A 142 22.53 5.43 23.67
N GLN A 143 22.35 4.45 22.78
CA GLN A 143 21.13 4.27 22.01
C GLN A 143 20.60 2.86 22.29
N GLN A 144 19.39 2.76 22.82
CA GLN A 144 18.72 1.47 23.00
C GLN A 144 18.37 0.93 21.60
N PRO A 145 18.73 -0.32 21.24
CA PRO A 145 18.22 -0.92 20.03
C PRO A 145 16.70 -1.09 20.15
N LEU A 146 15.99 -0.85 19.05
CA LEU A 146 14.55 -1.11 18.96
C LEU A 146 14.30 -2.60 19.28
N MET A 147 13.46 -2.88 20.27
CA MET A 147 13.08 -4.26 20.56
C MET A 147 12.12 -4.75 19.47
N PRO A 148 12.32 -5.94 18.90
CA PRO A 148 11.31 -6.55 18.05
C PRO A 148 10.03 -6.79 18.87
N PRO A 149 8.83 -6.76 18.25
CA PRO A 149 7.59 -7.08 18.94
C PRO A 149 7.69 -8.46 19.61
N ASN A 150 7.29 -8.51 20.89
CA ASN A 150 7.63 -9.60 21.80
C ASN A 150 7.18 -10.99 21.27
N PRO A 151 8.10 -11.91 20.94
CA PRO A 151 7.75 -13.22 20.37
C PRO A 151 7.08 -14.19 21.37
N ASN A 152 6.99 -13.84 22.66
CA ASN A 152 6.45 -14.70 23.71
C ASN A 152 4.90 -14.74 23.76
N ARG A 153 4.26 -15.02 22.60
CA ARG A 153 2.89 -15.57 22.55
C ARG A 153 2.80 -16.99 21.97
N PHE A 154 3.88 -17.56 21.45
CA PHE A 154 3.91 -18.91 20.89
C PHE A 154 4.53 -19.97 21.81
N SER A 155 4.07 -20.06 23.07
CA SER A 155 4.62 -21.01 24.06
C SER A 155 3.63 -21.55 25.11
N SER A 156 2.41 -21.96 24.72
CA SER A 156 1.48 -22.63 25.66
C SER A 156 0.57 -23.74 25.09
N PHE A 157 0.98 -24.43 24.01
CA PHE A 157 0.37 -25.72 23.63
C PHE A 157 1.42 -26.81 23.38
N THR A 158 1.72 -27.59 24.43
CA THR A 158 2.48 -28.84 24.32
C THR A 158 1.55 -30.02 24.00
N PRO A 159 1.80 -30.80 22.94
CA PRO A 159 1.02 -32.01 22.67
C PRO A 159 1.42 -33.14 23.63
N SER A 160 0.44 -33.79 24.24
CA SER A 160 0.65 -35.01 25.03
C SER A 160 0.03 -36.22 24.35
N LEU A 161 0.88 -37.10 23.80
CA LEU A 161 0.48 -38.37 23.17
C LEU A 161 1.48 -39.51 23.46
N ALA A 162 1.11 -40.38 24.41
CA ALA A 162 1.59 -41.76 24.58
C ALA A 162 0.61 -42.46 25.55
N LEU A 163 -0.31 -43.33 25.08
CA LEU A 163 -0.14 -44.75 24.75
C LEU A 163 -0.31 -45.72 25.96
N ALA A 164 -1.51 -46.30 26.11
CA ALA A 164 -1.74 -47.68 26.56
C ALA A 164 -3.22 -48.14 26.35
N ASP A 165 -3.40 -49.22 25.59
CA ASP A 165 -4.40 -50.31 25.66
C ASP A 165 -5.85 -50.09 26.17
N SER A 166 -6.82 -50.12 25.21
CA SER A 166 -8.01 -51.01 25.10
C SER A 166 -9.03 -51.24 26.26
N PRO A 167 -10.26 -51.76 26.00
CA PRO A 167 -11.12 -51.69 24.81
C PRO A 167 -12.52 -51.08 25.14
N ARG A 168 -13.45 -51.05 24.16
CA ARG A 168 -14.86 -50.71 24.38
C ARG A 168 -15.70 -51.94 24.77
N GLU A 169 -16.56 -51.81 25.78
CA GLU A 169 -17.82 -52.56 25.91
C GLU A 169 -18.90 -51.75 26.67
N SER A 170 -20.17 -52.14 26.50
CA SER A 170 -21.37 -51.96 27.36
C SER A 170 -21.52 -50.67 28.22
N ALA A 171 -22.42 -49.71 27.97
CA ALA A 171 -23.89 -49.73 27.81
C ALA A 171 -24.72 -49.61 29.13
N LEU A 172 -25.92 -49.00 29.01
CA LEU A 172 -27.04 -48.90 29.97
C LEU A 172 -26.97 -47.87 31.13
N LEU A 173 -28.02 -47.00 31.19
CA LEU A 173 -28.68 -46.38 32.36
C LEU A 173 -27.83 -45.47 33.29
N GLY A 174 -28.36 -44.41 33.92
CA GLY A 174 -29.69 -43.78 33.84
C GLY A 174 -29.91 -42.79 35.01
N ALA A 175 -30.83 -41.84 34.82
CA ALA A 175 -31.66 -41.09 35.80
C ALA A 175 -31.08 -40.50 37.13
N GLU A 176 -31.51 -39.26 37.43
CA GLU A 176 -31.76 -38.70 38.79
C GLU A 176 -30.53 -38.46 39.72
N ASP A 177 -30.52 -37.54 40.70
CA ASP A 177 -31.18 -36.22 40.93
C ASP A 177 -30.46 -35.55 42.16
N VAL A 178 -30.99 -34.44 42.70
CA VAL A 178 -30.75 -33.86 44.06
C VAL A 178 -29.45 -33.06 44.34
N ASP A 179 -29.56 -31.75 44.14
CA ASP A 179 -29.39 -30.61 45.07
C ASP A 179 -28.61 -30.71 46.44
N ALA A 180 -28.22 -29.52 46.92
CA ALA A 180 -28.19 -29.03 48.33
C ALA A 180 -26.86 -28.91 49.15
N SER A 181 -26.50 -27.62 49.37
CA SER A 181 -25.92 -27.04 50.62
C SER A 181 -24.40 -27.22 50.93
N ALA A 182 -23.71 -26.39 51.75
CA ALA A 182 -24.17 -25.31 52.66
C ALA A 182 -23.11 -24.21 53.00
N ALA A 183 -23.59 -23.08 53.54
CA ALA A 183 -23.00 -22.25 54.62
C ALA A 183 -21.75 -21.32 54.43
N VAL A 184 -22.01 -20.05 54.09
CA VAL A 184 -21.72 -18.76 54.83
C VAL A 184 -21.23 -18.96 56.31
N PRO A 185 -20.34 -18.13 56.97
CA PRO A 185 -20.58 -16.66 57.13
C PRO A 185 -19.46 -15.61 57.56
N LEU A 186 -19.81 -14.31 57.42
CA LEU A 186 -19.58 -13.11 58.32
C LEU A 186 -18.22 -12.36 58.54
N THR A 187 -18.21 -11.05 58.18
CA THR A 187 -17.62 -9.83 58.87
C THR A 187 -16.10 -9.64 59.11
N GLY A 188 -15.52 -8.43 59.29
CA GLY A 188 -16.07 -7.04 59.32
C GLY A 188 -15.04 -5.89 59.61
N ALA A 189 -15.53 -4.63 59.67
CA ALA A 189 -14.89 -3.29 59.83
C ALA A 189 -14.05 -3.03 61.13
N ALA A 190 -13.31 -1.90 61.38
CA ALA A 190 -12.65 -0.79 60.62
C ALA A 190 -11.90 0.19 61.60
N ALA A 191 -11.33 1.33 61.10
CA ALA A 191 -10.92 2.58 61.82
C ALA A 191 -9.61 2.58 62.68
N THR A 192 -8.84 3.66 62.97
CA THR A 192 -8.83 5.11 62.56
C THR A 192 -7.48 5.85 62.82
N ALA A 193 -7.36 7.04 62.18
CA ALA A 193 -6.39 8.18 62.21
C ALA A 193 -5.95 8.78 63.59
N ALA A 194 -5.23 9.93 63.76
CA ALA A 194 -5.06 11.14 62.90
C ALA A 194 -3.92 12.15 63.30
N GLY A 195 -3.69 13.16 62.42
CA GLY A 195 -3.11 14.51 62.70
C GLY A 195 -1.70 14.80 62.12
N ALA A 196 -1.09 16.02 62.13
CA ALA A 196 -1.52 17.45 62.11
C ALA A 196 -0.23 18.36 62.12
N GLY A 197 -0.13 19.66 61.74
CA GLY A 197 -1.00 20.65 61.06
C GLY A 197 -0.48 22.12 61.20
N ALA A 198 -0.96 23.08 60.36
CA ALA A 198 -0.84 24.58 60.46
C ALA A 198 0.53 25.29 60.18
N SER A 199 0.63 26.58 59.73
CA SER A 199 -0.35 27.58 59.20
C SER A 199 0.24 28.82 58.43
N SER A 200 -0.64 29.51 57.66
CA SER A 200 -0.81 31.00 57.48
C SER A 200 0.24 31.96 56.85
N ALA A 201 -0.16 32.71 55.79
CA ALA A 201 0.15 34.13 55.48
C ALA A 201 -0.74 34.71 54.33
N GLU A 202 -0.79 36.04 54.10
CA GLU A 202 -1.75 36.76 53.20
C GLU A 202 -1.15 38.07 52.57
N ILE A 203 -1.60 38.52 51.37
CA ILE A 203 -1.76 39.95 50.89
C ILE A 203 -2.23 40.04 49.39
N LYS A 204 -2.76 41.20 48.92
CA LYS A 204 -3.33 41.50 47.57
C LYS A 204 -2.81 42.87 46.96
N PRO A 205 -3.46 43.60 46.00
CA PRO A 205 -3.36 43.46 44.52
C PRO A 205 -3.16 44.79 43.70
N GLY A 206 -3.12 44.72 42.35
CA GLY A 206 -3.28 45.85 41.38
C GLY A 206 -3.04 45.39 39.92
N ILE A 207 -3.91 45.57 38.90
CA ILE A 207 -4.34 46.80 38.14
C ILE A 207 -3.16 47.48 37.40
N GLY A 208 -3.15 47.72 36.07
CA GLY A 208 -4.06 47.39 34.94
C GLY A 208 -3.93 48.42 33.78
N GLY A 209 -4.25 48.08 32.51
CA GLY A 209 -4.43 49.08 31.42
C GLY A 209 -3.98 48.69 29.97
N ASP A 210 -4.84 49.06 29.01
CA ASP A 210 -4.74 49.02 27.52
C ASP A 210 -4.94 50.47 26.98
N PRO A 211 -4.86 50.83 25.65
CA PRO A 211 -4.18 50.27 24.47
C PRO A 211 -3.51 51.37 23.56
N GLU A 212 -3.31 51.06 22.26
CA GLU A 212 -3.23 51.95 21.05
C GLU A 212 -1.91 52.62 20.55
N LYS A 213 -1.47 52.11 19.37
CA LYS A 213 -1.24 52.78 18.06
C LYS A 213 -0.01 53.64 17.68
N ASP A 214 0.33 53.44 16.39
CA ASP A 214 0.72 54.38 15.33
C ASP A 214 2.17 54.89 15.08
N ILE A 215 2.66 54.50 13.87
CA ILE A 215 3.25 55.36 12.82
C ILE A 215 4.66 55.97 13.05
N LEU A 216 5.68 55.50 12.29
CA LEU A 216 6.20 56.13 11.04
C LEU A 216 7.52 55.47 10.58
N MET A 217 7.82 55.47 9.28
CA MET A 217 9.18 55.24 8.74
C MET A 217 10.02 56.52 8.72
N THR A 218 11.35 56.44 8.78
CA THR A 218 12.22 57.07 7.76
C THR A 218 13.70 56.65 7.85
N THR A 219 14.39 56.80 6.72
CA THR A 219 15.81 56.45 6.50
C THR A 219 16.78 57.53 7.01
N GLY A 220 17.95 57.11 7.49
CA GLY A 220 19.11 58.00 7.72
C GLY A 220 20.44 57.29 7.44
N SER A 221 21.21 57.79 6.46
CA SER A 221 22.43 57.17 5.93
C SER A 221 23.73 57.85 6.40
N ASN A 222 24.86 57.13 6.40
CA ASN A 222 26.18 57.76 6.23
C ASN A 222 27.26 56.82 5.65
N SER A 223 28.05 57.36 4.71
CA SER A 223 29.22 56.77 4.04
C SER A 223 30.54 57.21 4.75
N ILE A 224 31.79 56.90 4.35
CA ILE A 224 32.45 56.45 3.11
C ILE A 224 33.59 55.48 3.53
N ALA A 225 34.05 54.46 2.78
CA ALA A 225 35.03 54.58 1.69
C ALA A 225 35.48 53.22 1.10
N ALA A 226 36.13 53.27 -0.06
CA ALA A 226 36.82 52.17 -0.74
C ALA A 226 38.13 52.67 -1.38
N PRO A 227 38.99 51.79 -1.91
CA PRO A 227 39.53 52.05 -3.26
C PRO A 227 39.62 50.81 -4.17
N ASP A 228 39.32 51.02 -5.46
CA ASP A 228 40.05 50.61 -6.68
C ASP A 228 40.92 49.31 -6.73
N ASN A 229 41.01 48.58 -7.85
CA ASN A 229 40.88 49.02 -9.25
C ASN A 229 40.59 47.86 -10.26
N GLY A 230 40.24 48.20 -11.51
CA GLY A 230 40.35 47.29 -12.67
C GLY A 230 39.03 46.91 -13.36
N GLY A 231 38.84 47.28 -14.64
CA GLY A 231 37.61 46.97 -15.39
C GLY A 231 37.82 46.56 -16.85
N ARG A 232 36.90 45.76 -17.40
CA ARG A 232 36.75 45.49 -18.84
C ARG A 232 35.36 44.90 -19.22
N ASN A 233 34.97 45.12 -20.48
CA ASN A 233 33.93 44.38 -21.24
C ASN A 233 32.47 44.35 -20.73
N ARG A 234 31.72 45.46 -20.89
CA ARG A 234 30.25 45.51 -20.69
C ARG A 234 29.37 45.03 -21.86
N ASN A 235 29.95 44.59 -23.00
CA ASN A 235 29.19 44.33 -24.24
C ASN A 235 28.81 42.86 -24.51
N ARG A 236 29.35 41.87 -23.79
CA ARG A 236 28.99 40.43 -24.02
C ARG A 236 27.66 40.02 -23.37
N THR A 237 27.36 40.52 -22.18
CA THR A 237 26.12 40.16 -21.45
C THR A 237 24.84 40.56 -22.18
N ARG A 238 24.82 41.70 -22.88
CA ARG A 238 23.65 42.13 -23.67
C ARG A 238 23.32 41.18 -24.82
N ILE A 239 24.33 40.57 -25.46
CA ILE A 239 24.14 39.60 -26.53
C ILE A 239 23.54 38.31 -25.97
N LEU A 240 24.07 37.81 -24.84
CA LEU A 240 23.53 36.62 -24.16
C LEU A 240 22.06 36.80 -23.74
N TRP A 241 21.68 37.96 -23.17
CA TRP A 241 20.28 38.26 -22.87
C TRP A 241 19.40 38.32 -24.13
N THR A 242 19.90 38.88 -25.24
CA THR A 242 19.13 38.94 -26.50
C THR A 242 18.92 37.55 -27.10
N VAL A 243 19.94 36.68 -27.06
CA VAL A 243 19.85 35.29 -27.52
C VAL A 243 18.93 34.46 -26.62
N GLY A 244 19.00 34.63 -25.29
CA GLY A 244 18.10 33.98 -24.34
C GLY A 244 16.64 34.37 -24.54
N ILE A 245 16.36 35.65 -24.78
CA ILE A 245 15.01 36.15 -25.10
C ILE A 245 14.52 35.58 -26.44
N LEU A 246 15.37 35.52 -27.48
CA LEU A 246 14.98 34.87 -28.75
C LEU A 246 14.69 33.37 -28.58
N ALA A 247 15.53 32.64 -27.83
CA ALA A 247 15.32 31.23 -27.54
C ALA A 247 14.01 31.01 -26.76
N PHE A 248 13.73 31.84 -25.75
CA PHE A 248 12.47 31.82 -25.01
C PHE A 248 11.26 32.10 -25.92
N ILE A 249 11.34 33.08 -26.83
CA ILE A 249 10.27 33.37 -27.80
C ILE A 249 10.07 32.20 -28.78
N ILE A 250 11.14 31.53 -29.22
CA ILE A 250 11.05 30.36 -30.10
C ILE A 250 10.42 29.17 -29.37
N VAL A 251 10.80 28.89 -28.12
CA VAL A 251 10.17 27.83 -27.30
C VAL A 251 8.71 28.16 -26.99
N ALA A 252 8.42 29.40 -26.58
CA ALA A 252 7.05 29.85 -26.34
C ALA A 252 6.18 29.75 -27.60
N ALA A 253 6.72 30.05 -28.80
CA ALA A 253 6.03 29.84 -30.07
C ALA A 253 5.86 28.34 -30.40
N ALA A 254 6.87 27.51 -30.15
CA ALA A 254 6.80 26.07 -30.38
C ALA A 254 5.76 25.36 -29.48
N VAL A 255 5.51 25.89 -28.28
CA VAL A 255 4.44 25.42 -27.38
C VAL A 255 3.08 26.05 -27.72
N ALA A 256 3.04 27.36 -28.01
CA ALA A 256 1.79 28.08 -28.26
C ALA A 256 1.17 27.80 -29.65
N VAL A 257 1.94 27.40 -30.66
CA VAL A 257 1.41 27.08 -32.00
C VAL A 257 0.59 25.79 -31.99
N PRO A 258 1.04 24.65 -31.44
CA PRO A 258 0.19 23.46 -31.28
C PRO A 258 -1.10 23.75 -30.51
N ILE A 259 -1.00 24.42 -29.36
CA ILE A 259 -2.17 24.82 -28.54
C ILE A 259 -3.11 25.74 -29.36
N GLY A 260 -2.56 26.74 -30.05
CA GLY A 260 -3.31 27.68 -30.88
C GLY A 260 -3.96 27.04 -32.11
N VAL A 261 -3.43 25.92 -32.63
CA VAL A 261 -4.04 25.15 -33.72
C VAL A 261 -5.15 24.23 -33.19
N ILE A 262 -4.96 23.61 -32.02
CA ILE A 262 -5.97 22.74 -31.37
C ILE A 262 -7.21 23.56 -30.96
N PHE A 263 -7.03 24.71 -30.31
CA PHE A 263 -8.13 25.61 -29.95
C PHE A 263 -8.55 26.57 -31.10
N GLY A 264 -7.88 26.50 -32.25
CA GLY A 264 -7.94 27.46 -33.36
C GLY A 264 -9.09 27.30 -34.36
N ARG A 265 -10.16 26.55 -34.05
CA ARG A 265 -11.33 26.39 -34.92
C ARG A 265 -12.62 26.90 -34.29
N LYS A 266 -12.79 28.23 -34.26
CA LYS A 266 -14.10 28.89 -34.11
C LYS A 266 -14.46 29.65 -35.38
N ASN A 267 -15.65 29.39 -35.90
CA ASN A 267 -16.13 29.96 -37.15
C ASN A 267 -16.34 31.48 -37.03
N SER A 268 -15.91 32.21 -38.05
CA SER A 268 -16.27 33.62 -38.24
C SER A 268 -17.70 33.73 -38.75
N THR A 269 -18.57 34.44 -38.01
CA THR A 269 -19.94 34.76 -38.44
C THR A 269 -20.05 36.21 -38.87
N GLY A 270 -20.41 36.45 -40.14
CA GLY A 270 -20.73 37.77 -40.69
C GLY A 270 -22.23 38.04 -40.64
N GLY A 271 -22.62 39.19 -40.09
CA GLY A 271 -23.98 39.48 -39.62
C GLY A 271 -25.15 39.32 -40.62
N GLY A 272 -26.29 38.91 -40.06
CA GLY A 272 -27.62 38.96 -40.68
C GLY A 272 -28.68 38.97 -39.58
N SER A 273 -29.58 39.96 -39.57
CA SER A 273 -30.63 40.12 -38.56
C SER A 273 -31.96 39.48 -39.02
N GLY A 274 -32.65 38.77 -38.12
CA GLY A 274 -33.88 38.06 -38.45
C GLY A 274 -34.74 37.70 -37.23
N SER A 275 -36.05 37.95 -37.38
CA SER A 275 -37.14 37.85 -36.41
C SER A 275 -37.25 36.54 -35.59
N SER A 276 -37.97 36.62 -34.47
CA SER A 276 -38.41 35.47 -33.67
C SER A 276 -39.39 34.56 -34.42
N GLY A 277 -39.31 33.24 -34.15
CA GLY A 277 -40.30 32.25 -34.59
C GLY A 277 -40.13 30.94 -33.82
N SER A 278 -41.17 30.51 -33.11
CA SER A 278 -41.19 29.24 -32.39
C SER A 278 -41.70 28.11 -33.28
N ALA A 279 -40.95 27.02 -33.40
CA ALA A 279 -41.39 25.77 -34.02
C ALA A 279 -40.76 24.56 -33.30
N SER A 280 -41.43 23.41 -33.37
CA SER A 280 -41.14 22.22 -32.56
C SER A 280 -40.43 21.11 -33.35
N GLY A 281 -39.61 20.31 -32.64
CA GLY A 281 -39.41 18.90 -32.95
C GLY A 281 -38.30 18.58 -33.95
N GLY A 282 -37.24 17.93 -33.47
CA GLY A 282 -36.16 17.40 -34.30
C GLY A 282 -35.15 16.63 -33.46
N SER A 283 -35.41 15.35 -33.18
CA SER A 283 -34.45 14.48 -32.49
C SER A 283 -33.34 14.06 -33.46
N GLY A 284 -32.25 14.83 -33.46
CA GLY A 284 -31.07 14.56 -34.28
C GLY A 284 -30.05 13.69 -33.53
N SER A 285 -30.10 12.37 -33.72
CA SER A 285 -29.04 11.48 -33.25
C SER A 285 -27.76 11.70 -34.07
N GLY A 286 -26.59 11.78 -33.41
CA GLY A 286 -25.30 11.87 -34.12
C GLY A 286 -24.20 12.71 -33.46
N ASN A 287 -24.10 12.76 -32.13
CA ASN A 287 -22.97 13.45 -31.47
C ASN A 287 -21.68 12.63 -31.63
N LYS A 288 -20.90 12.91 -32.68
CA LYS A 288 -19.61 12.28 -32.97
C LYS A 288 -18.48 13.09 -32.31
N GLY A 289 -17.68 12.43 -31.48
CA GLY A 289 -16.67 13.07 -30.63
C GLY A 289 -17.21 13.30 -29.22
N GLY A 290 -16.69 12.55 -28.25
CA GLY A 290 -16.86 12.84 -26.83
C GLY A 290 -15.92 13.95 -26.37
N ILE A 291 -16.00 14.33 -25.09
CA ILE A 291 -14.96 15.15 -24.46
C ILE A 291 -13.76 14.22 -24.19
N VAL A 292 -12.69 14.38 -24.96
CA VAL A 292 -11.46 13.56 -24.84
C VAL A 292 -10.56 14.02 -23.69
N THR A 293 -10.69 15.27 -23.23
CA THR A 293 -9.89 15.80 -22.12
C THR A 293 -10.63 16.89 -21.36
N GLY A 294 -10.37 16.99 -20.05
CA GLY A 294 -10.94 18.00 -19.17
C GLY A 294 -10.01 18.35 -18.02
N ALA A 295 -10.11 19.60 -17.54
CA ALA A 295 -9.39 20.12 -16.37
C ALA A 295 -10.39 20.43 -15.23
N ASP A 296 -9.96 21.17 -14.21
CA ASP A 296 -10.79 21.60 -13.08
C ASP A 296 -12.20 22.12 -13.51
N GLY A 297 -13.23 21.69 -12.79
CA GLY A 297 -14.63 22.01 -13.07
C GLY A 297 -15.25 21.25 -14.26
N SER A 298 -14.51 20.40 -14.98
CA SER A 298 -15.05 19.63 -16.12
C SER A 298 -15.92 18.46 -15.64
N THR A 299 -17.07 18.24 -16.28
CA THR A 299 -17.86 17.03 -16.06
C THR A 299 -17.16 15.81 -16.67
N VAL A 300 -16.92 14.79 -15.85
CA VAL A 300 -16.55 13.43 -16.29
C VAL A 300 -17.84 12.63 -16.49
N THR A 301 -17.85 11.76 -17.49
CA THR A 301 -18.80 10.66 -17.61
C THR A 301 -18.04 9.35 -17.45
N THR A 302 -18.53 8.48 -16.58
CA THR A 302 -17.95 7.15 -16.30
C THR A 302 -18.35 6.13 -17.36
N GLU A 303 -17.73 4.95 -17.31
CA GLU A 303 -18.06 3.83 -18.21
C GLU A 303 -19.51 3.33 -18.04
N ASP A 304 -20.08 3.39 -16.82
CA ASP A 304 -21.50 3.08 -16.54
C ASP A 304 -22.49 4.18 -16.98
N GLY A 305 -21.99 5.37 -17.33
CA GLY A 305 -22.79 6.52 -17.77
C GLY A 305 -23.16 7.52 -16.68
N ASP A 306 -22.72 7.30 -15.44
CA ASP A 306 -22.84 8.27 -14.35
C ASP A 306 -21.90 9.48 -14.57
N THR A 307 -22.13 10.58 -13.86
CA THR A 307 -21.36 11.81 -14.05
C THR A 307 -20.97 12.49 -12.73
N PHE A 308 -19.71 12.92 -12.65
CA PHE A 308 -19.21 13.75 -11.54
C PHE A 308 -18.42 14.96 -12.08
N VAL A 309 -18.13 15.94 -11.23
CA VAL A 309 -17.30 17.10 -11.58
C VAL A 309 -15.86 16.82 -11.15
N TYR A 310 -14.92 16.92 -12.08
CA TYR A 310 -13.50 16.83 -11.79
C TYR A 310 -13.05 18.07 -11.01
N SER A 311 -12.46 17.87 -9.83
CA SER A 311 -11.95 18.93 -8.97
C SER A 311 -10.44 18.77 -8.83
N ASN A 312 -9.67 19.63 -9.49
CA ASN A 312 -8.21 19.62 -9.46
C ASN A 312 -7.66 21.05 -9.45
N LYS A 313 -7.44 21.58 -8.25
CA LYS A 313 -6.94 22.95 -8.01
C LYS A 313 -5.47 23.12 -8.39
N PHE A 314 -4.82 22.06 -8.87
CA PHE A 314 -3.37 21.94 -9.07
C PHE A 314 -2.96 21.95 -10.54
N GLY A 315 -3.90 22.25 -11.44
CA GLY A 315 -3.65 22.35 -12.89
C GLY A 315 -3.52 21.00 -13.59
N GLY A 316 -3.90 19.90 -12.94
CA GLY A 316 -4.02 18.60 -13.58
C GLY A 316 -5.20 18.54 -14.56
N PHE A 317 -5.08 17.64 -15.54
CA PHE A 317 -6.11 17.38 -16.55
C PHE A 317 -6.15 15.89 -16.89
N TRP A 318 -7.36 15.39 -17.09
CA TRP A 318 -7.58 14.00 -17.52
C TRP A 318 -7.58 13.90 -19.05
N TYR A 319 -7.22 12.71 -19.55
CA TYR A 319 -7.27 12.37 -20.97
C TYR A 319 -7.89 10.99 -21.17
N TRP A 320 -8.83 10.86 -22.10
CA TRP A 320 -9.49 9.61 -22.43
C TRP A 320 -10.04 9.64 -23.86
N ASP A 321 -9.35 8.96 -24.78
CA ASP A 321 -9.86 8.71 -26.13
C ASP A 321 -10.15 7.20 -26.31
N PRO A 322 -11.41 6.79 -26.57
CA PRO A 322 -11.73 5.41 -26.94
C PRO A 322 -11.11 4.93 -28.27
N GLU A 323 -10.52 5.84 -29.06
CA GLU A 323 -9.75 5.51 -30.27
C GLU A 323 -8.22 5.52 -30.02
N ASP A 324 -7.76 5.99 -28.84
CA ASP A 324 -6.37 5.92 -28.34
C ASP A 324 -6.34 5.70 -26.80
N PRO A 325 -6.70 4.49 -26.31
CA PRO A 325 -6.89 4.22 -24.87
C PRO A 325 -5.59 4.02 -24.06
N PHE A 326 -4.45 3.91 -24.75
CA PHE A 326 -3.12 3.81 -24.13
C PHE A 326 -2.37 5.15 -24.12
N ASN A 327 -3.09 6.24 -24.41
CA ASN A 327 -2.52 7.59 -24.44
C ASN A 327 -2.04 8.05 -23.05
N ASN A 328 -0.75 8.40 -22.98
CA ASN A 328 -0.04 8.73 -21.75
C ASN A 328 0.12 10.25 -21.49
N ASN A 329 -0.71 11.10 -22.12
CA ASN A 329 -0.58 12.57 -22.03
C ASN A 329 -1.25 13.21 -20.80
N ALA A 330 -2.06 12.49 -20.03
CA ALA A 330 -2.71 13.04 -18.82
C ALA A 330 -1.67 13.48 -17.76
N GLN A 331 -2.03 14.48 -16.95
CA GLN A 331 -1.18 14.99 -15.86
C GLN A 331 -2.00 15.16 -14.59
N PRO A 332 -1.56 14.63 -13.43
CA PRO A 332 -2.33 14.69 -12.19
C PRO A 332 -2.24 16.07 -11.54
N ASN A 333 -1.19 16.84 -11.82
CA ASN A 333 -0.97 18.21 -11.37
C ASN A 333 0.14 18.87 -12.21
N SER A 334 0.29 20.19 -12.12
CA SER A 334 1.17 21.00 -12.97
C SER A 334 2.67 20.90 -12.66
N TRP A 335 3.10 20.00 -11.76
CA TRP A 335 4.51 19.79 -11.40
C TRP A 335 4.97 18.33 -11.54
N THR A 336 4.06 17.41 -11.86
CA THR A 336 4.38 16.01 -12.11
C THR A 336 4.54 15.80 -13.62
N PRO A 337 5.62 15.14 -14.10
CA PRO A 337 5.74 14.80 -15.51
C PRO A 337 4.55 13.93 -16.00
N PRO A 338 4.08 14.09 -17.25
CA PRO A 338 3.10 13.16 -17.84
C PRO A 338 3.66 11.74 -17.89
N LEU A 339 2.80 10.73 -18.08
CA LEU A 339 3.23 9.32 -18.02
C LEU A 339 4.29 8.98 -19.09
N ASN A 340 4.22 9.61 -20.27
CA ASN A 340 5.18 9.46 -21.36
C ASN A 340 6.50 10.26 -21.19
N ALA A 341 6.86 10.63 -19.97
CA ALA A 341 8.12 11.31 -19.64
C ALA A 341 8.87 10.59 -18.50
N SER A 342 10.21 10.53 -18.60
CA SER A 342 11.07 9.96 -17.56
C SER A 342 10.80 10.61 -16.20
N TRP A 343 10.76 9.78 -15.16
CA TRP A 343 10.75 10.21 -13.77
C TRP A 343 12.18 10.50 -13.32
N ASN A 344 12.46 11.73 -12.88
CA ASN A 344 13.81 12.18 -12.52
C ASN A 344 14.13 11.74 -11.09
N TRP A 345 14.45 10.46 -10.92
CA TRP A 345 14.72 9.85 -9.62
C TRP A 345 15.69 10.68 -8.76
N GLY A 346 15.30 10.92 -7.51
CA GLY A 346 16.01 11.76 -6.55
C GLY A 346 15.58 13.25 -6.58
N VAL A 347 15.09 13.74 -7.71
CA VAL A 347 14.53 15.10 -7.87
C VAL A 347 13.00 15.08 -7.79
N ASP A 348 12.35 14.27 -8.63
CA ASP A 348 10.91 14.07 -8.60
C ASP A 348 10.51 13.22 -7.39
N LYS A 349 9.47 13.66 -6.66
CA LYS A 349 9.04 13.07 -5.38
C LYS A 349 7.68 12.38 -5.49
N ILE A 350 7.62 11.15 -4.94
CA ILE A 350 6.40 10.35 -4.90
C ILE A 350 5.53 10.87 -3.75
N ALA A 351 4.39 11.43 -4.09
CA ALA A 351 3.31 11.77 -3.18
C ALA A 351 2.11 10.90 -3.54
N GLY A 352 1.99 9.73 -2.92
CA GLY A 352 1.01 8.72 -3.28
C GLY A 352 0.14 8.25 -2.12
N THR A 353 -0.75 7.32 -2.45
CA THR A 353 -1.57 6.57 -1.49
C THR A 353 -1.75 5.13 -1.97
N ASN A 354 -2.05 4.23 -1.04
CA ASN A 354 -2.35 2.85 -1.35
C ASN A 354 -3.84 2.65 -1.65
N ILE A 355 -4.12 1.62 -2.44
CA ILE A 355 -5.46 1.09 -2.70
C ILE A 355 -5.62 -0.25 -1.95
N GLY A 356 -5.28 -0.24 -0.65
CA GLY A 356 -5.46 -1.38 0.27
C GLY A 356 -6.94 -1.74 0.47
N GLY A 357 -7.22 -2.96 0.90
CA GLY A 357 -8.59 -3.48 1.06
C GLY A 357 -9.40 -3.69 -0.23
N LEU A 358 -8.91 -3.32 -1.42
CA LEU A 358 -9.66 -3.47 -2.68
C LEU A 358 -9.57 -4.89 -3.26
N PHE A 359 -8.37 -5.35 -3.62
CA PHE A 359 -8.13 -6.66 -4.23
C PHE A 359 -7.54 -7.70 -3.28
N VAL A 360 -7.10 -7.25 -2.11
CA VAL A 360 -6.66 -8.06 -0.98
C VAL A 360 -7.45 -7.56 0.22
N LEU A 361 -8.24 -8.43 0.86
CA LEU A 361 -9.24 -7.99 1.84
C LEU A 361 -8.70 -7.97 3.28
N GLU A 362 -8.73 -6.77 3.86
CA GLU A 362 -8.28 -6.51 5.23
C GLU A 362 -9.46 -6.21 6.18
N PRO A 363 -9.58 -6.91 7.30
CA PRO A 363 -10.68 -6.72 8.25
C PRO A 363 -10.91 -5.29 8.71
N PHE A 364 -9.86 -4.47 8.88
CA PHE A 364 -9.99 -3.10 9.37
C PHE A 364 -10.32 -2.09 8.26
N ILE A 365 -9.96 -2.40 7.01
CA ILE A 365 -10.25 -1.54 5.85
C ILE A 365 -11.67 -1.80 5.32
N VAL A 366 -12.14 -3.05 5.36
CA VAL A 366 -13.47 -3.44 4.83
C VAL A 366 -14.35 -4.19 5.87
N PRO A 367 -14.52 -3.65 7.10
CA PRO A 367 -15.09 -4.38 8.23
C PRO A 367 -16.49 -4.96 8.00
N ALA A 368 -17.33 -4.31 7.19
CA ALA A 368 -18.67 -4.80 6.87
C ALA A 368 -18.69 -6.19 6.19
N LEU A 369 -17.69 -6.52 5.35
CA LEU A 369 -17.60 -7.83 4.69
C LEU A 369 -17.32 -8.94 5.73
N PHE A 370 -16.44 -8.67 6.68
CA PHE A 370 -16.07 -9.61 7.74
C PHE A 370 -17.21 -9.72 8.78
N GLN A 371 -17.81 -8.60 9.17
CA GLN A 371 -18.95 -8.57 10.11
C GLN A 371 -20.17 -9.37 9.62
N LYS A 372 -20.48 -9.41 8.31
CA LYS A 372 -21.56 -10.25 7.77
C LYS A 372 -21.43 -11.73 8.18
N TYR A 373 -20.21 -12.24 8.29
CA TYR A 373 -19.92 -13.66 8.55
C TYR A 373 -19.43 -13.96 9.98
N ASN A 374 -19.16 -12.94 10.79
CA ASN A 374 -18.61 -13.08 12.14
C ASN A 374 -19.70 -13.23 13.23
N THR A 375 -20.85 -13.81 12.89
CA THR A 375 -22.07 -13.82 13.72
C THR A 375 -22.31 -15.15 14.46
N ALA A 376 -21.22 -15.84 14.83
CA ALA A 376 -21.13 -17.07 15.64
C ALA A 376 -21.41 -18.45 14.99
N ASP A 377 -20.97 -19.47 15.73
CA ASP A 377 -21.24 -20.92 15.65
C ASP A 377 -20.69 -21.81 14.49
N ASN A 378 -20.02 -21.31 13.43
CA ASN A 378 -19.40 -22.23 12.44
C ASN A 378 -17.99 -21.90 11.92
N MET A 379 -17.56 -20.63 11.84
CA MET A 379 -16.18 -20.29 11.41
C MET A 379 -15.71 -18.97 12.04
N SER A 380 -14.43 -18.89 12.39
CA SER A 380 -13.78 -17.62 12.73
C SER A 380 -13.28 -16.99 11.44
N VAL A 381 -13.90 -15.89 11.01
CA VAL A 381 -13.58 -15.21 9.75
C VAL A 381 -12.62 -14.06 10.03
N ILE A 382 -11.34 -14.28 9.72
CA ILE A 382 -10.20 -13.46 10.17
C ILE A 382 -9.31 -12.92 9.04
N ASP A 383 -9.42 -13.51 7.86
CA ASP A 383 -8.61 -13.28 6.65
C ASP A 383 -9.44 -13.56 5.38
N GLU A 384 -8.92 -13.24 4.19
CA GLU A 384 -9.65 -13.50 2.94
C GLU A 384 -9.86 -15.01 2.68
N TRP A 385 -8.97 -15.87 3.19
CA TRP A 385 -9.12 -17.34 3.12
C TRP A 385 -10.39 -17.83 3.84
N THR A 386 -10.57 -17.46 5.10
CA THR A 386 -11.73 -17.85 5.92
C THR A 386 -13.00 -17.12 5.49
N LEU A 387 -12.88 -15.87 5.03
CA LEU A 387 -14.00 -15.15 4.40
C LEU A 387 -14.48 -15.86 3.13
N SER A 388 -13.56 -16.29 2.27
CA SER A 388 -13.88 -17.05 1.04
C SER A 388 -14.57 -18.38 1.37
N LEU A 389 -14.10 -19.10 2.40
CA LEU A 389 -14.74 -20.34 2.87
C LEU A 389 -16.15 -20.10 3.43
N ALA A 390 -16.37 -19.00 4.17
CA ALA A 390 -17.68 -18.64 4.71
C ALA A 390 -18.65 -18.22 3.58
N MET A 391 -18.21 -17.36 2.66
CA MET A 391 -18.97 -16.97 1.48
C MET A 391 -19.34 -18.18 0.61
N ALA A 392 -18.45 -19.15 0.43
CA ALA A 392 -18.73 -20.37 -0.34
C ALA A 392 -19.71 -21.34 0.35
N GLN A 393 -19.90 -21.24 1.68
CA GLN A 393 -20.90 -21.98 2.44
C GLN A 393 -22.26 -21.26 2.51
N ASP A 394 -22.27 -19.95 2.31
CA ASP A 394 -23.48 -19.14 2.26
C ASP A 394 -24.28 -19.42 0.98
N THR A 395 -25.38 -20.16 1.16
CA THR A 395 -26.32 -20.57 0.09
C THR A 395 -27.55 -19.65 -0.01
N SER A 396 -27.52 -18.49 0.63
CA SER A 396 -28.53 -17.45 0.46
C SER A 396 -28.50 -16.83 -0.95
N SER A 397 -29.52 -16.04 -1.29
CA SER A 397 -29.62 -15.35 -2.58
C SER A 397 -28.56 -14.27 -2.81
N ASP A 398 -27.94 -13.80 -1.73
CA ASP A 398 -26.86 -12.81 -1.67
C ASP A 398 -25.57 -13.42 -1.06
N GLY A 399 -25.47 -14.75 -1.03
CA GLY A 399 -24.29 -15.50 -0.64
C GLY A 399 -23.33 -15.76 -1.81
N GLY A 400 -22.36 -16.67 -1.59
CA GLY A 400 -21.36 -17.02 -2.59
C GLY A 400 -20.24 -16.00 -2.77
N LEU A 401 -19.15 -16.44 -3.40
CA LEU A 401 -17.96 -15.61 -3.66
C LEU A 401 -18.23 -14.40 -4.57
N SER A 402 -19.33 -14.37 -5.34
CA SER A 402 -19.67 -13.27 -6.25
C SER A 402 -19.88 -11.92 -5.54
N GLN A 403 -20.10 -11.90 -4.23
CA GLN A 403 -20.10 -10.67 -3.43
C GLN A 403 -18.78 -9.88 -3.52
N LEU A 404 -17.67 -10.57 -3.81
CA LEU A 404 -16.37 -9.93 -4.04
C LEU A 404 -16.40 -9.05 -5.31
N GLU A 405 -17.20 -9.39 -6.32
CA GLU A 405 -17.37 -8.52 -7.49
C GLU A 405 -18.16 -7.25 -7.17
N ASP A 406 -19.19 -7.32 -6.32
CA ASP A 406 -19.90 -6.13 -5.86
C ASP A 406 -18.98 -5.20 -5.06
N HIS A 407 -18.07 -5.75 -4.25
CA HIS A 407 -16.99 -5.02 -3.58
C HIS A 407 -16.03 -4.37 -4.58
N TYR A 408 -15.47 -5.14 -5.52
CA TYR A 408 -14.58 -4.61 -6.58
C TYR A 408 -15.25 -3.55 -7.48
N ASN A 409 -16.59 -3.51 -7.52
CA ASN A 409 -17.36 -2.51 -8.26
C ASN A 409 -17.71 -1.24 -7.48
N THR A 410 -17.73 -1.28 -6.14
CA THR A 410 -18.29 -0.18 -5.32
C THR A 410 -17.31 0.42 -4.32
N PHE A 411 -16.28 -0.31 -3.89
CA PHE A 411 -15.37 0.19 -2.84
C PHE A 411 -14.42 1.27 -3.35
N ILE A 412 -13.87 1.11 -4.56
CA ILE A 412 -13.03 2.11 -5.24
C ILE A 412 -13.57 2.32 -6.65
N THR A 413 -13.81 3.59 -6.98
CA THR A 413 -14.50 4.02 -8.20
C THR A 413 -13.60 4.94 -9.04
N GLU A 414 -14.01 5.23 -10.28
CA GLU A 414 -13.35 6.25 -11.11
C GLU A 414 -13.26 7.62 -10.40
N GLN A 415 -14.26 7.96 -9.59
CA GLN A 415 -14.29 9.20 -8.82
C GLN A 415 -13.24 9.22 -7.71
N ASP A 416 -12.90 8.08 -7.10
CA ASP A 416 -11.80 7.98 -6.12
C ASP A 416 -10.44 8.26 -6.78
N ILE A 417 -10.16 7.62 -7.92
CA ILE A 417 -8.90 7.83 -8.66
C ILE A 417 -8.80 9.28 -9.14
N ALA A 418 -9.93 9.88 -9.55
CA ALA A 418 -10.01 11.29 -9.90
C ALA A 418 -9.77 12.22 -8.69
N GLN A 419 -10.25 11.85 -7.50
CA GLN A 419 -10.03 12.58 -6.25
C GLN A 419 -8.57 12.48 -5.76
N ILE A 420 -7.90 11.35 -5.95
CA ILE A 420 -6.47 11.18 -5.64
C ILE A 420 -5.63 12.20 -6.41
N ALA A 421 -5.81 12.28 -7.75
CA ALA A 421 -5.17 13.34 -8.55
C ALA A 421 -5.63 14.75 -8.13
N GLY A 422 -6.92 14.91 -7.80
CA GLY A 422 -7.50 16.17 -7.31
C GLY A 422 -6.91 16.69 -5.98
N ALA A 423 -6.40 15.78 -5.14
CA ALA A 423 -5.68 16.07 -3.91
C ALA A 423 -4.18 16.41 -4.14
N GLY A 424 -3.73 16.47 -5.38
CA GLY A 424 -2.33 16.78 -5.73
C GLY A 424 -1.37 15.60 -5.59
N LEU A 425 -1.87 14.40 -5.28
CA LEU A 425 -1.10 13.16 -5.33
C LEU A 425 -0.77 12.81 -6.79
N ASN A 426 0.32 12.07 -6.99
CA ASN A 426 0.86 11.76 -8.32
C ASN A 426 1.12 10.26 -8.58
N TRP A 427 1.01 9.41 -7.57
CA TRP A 427 1.16 7.96 -7.66
C TRP A 427 0.09 7.21 -6.85
N ILE A 428 -0.13 5.96 -7.23
CA ILE A 428 -0.86 4.95 -6.46
C ILE A 428 0.05 3.74 -6.24
N ARG A 429 0.02 3.13 -5.04
CA ARG A 429 0.49 1.76 -4.84
C ARG A 429 -0.73 0.84 -4.82
N LEU A 430 -0.68 -0.23 -5.61
CA LEU A 430 -1.82 -1.10 -5.89
C LEU A 430 -1.51 -2.54 -5.46
N PRO A 431 -1.87 -2.92 -4.22
CA PRO A 431 -1.86 -4.30 -3.77
C PRO A 431 -2.69 -5.19 -4.69
N ILE A 432 -2.06 -6.24 -5.23
CA ILE A 432 -2.70 -7.31 -5.99
C ILE A 432 -2.38 -8.68 -5.39
N PRO A 433 -3.34 -9.61 -5.33
CA PRO A 433 -3.09 -10.94 -4.84
C PRO A 433 -2.54 -11.86 -5.94
N PHE A 434 -1.88 -12.95 -5.55
CA PHE A 434 -1.48 -13.99 -6.49
C PHE A 434 -2.69 -14.68 -7.14
N TRP A 435 -3.85 -14.74 -6.46
CA TRP A 435 -5.07 -15.29 -7.04
C TRP A 435 -5.67 -14.44 -8.17
N ALA A 436 -5.13 -13.24 -8.45
CA ALA A 436 -5.39 -12.56 -9.72
C ALA A 436 -4.89 -13.38 -10.94
N ILE A 437 -3.85 -14.19 -10.76
CA ILE A 437 -3.29 -15.10 -11.78
C ILE A 437 -4.00 -16.45 -11.71
N GLU A 438 -3.93 -17.13 -10.56
CA GLU A 438 -4.57 -18.43 -10.33
C GLU A 438 -4.61 -18.82 -8.84
N LYS A 439 -5.50 -19.76 -8.51
CA LYS A 439 -5.44 -20.55 -7.28
C LYS A 439 -5.06 -22.00 -7.62
N TRP A 440 -4.48 -22.71 -6.68
CA TRP A 440 -4.35 -24.17 -6.76
C TRP A 440 -5.56 -24.86 -6.09
N ASP A 441 -5.73 -26.15 -6.38
CA ASP A 441 -6.79 -26.99 -5.81
C ASP A 441 -6.26 -28.42 -5.66
N THR A 442 -5.14 -28.53 -4.93
CA THR A 442 -4.47 -29.80 -4.65
C THR A 442 -4.64 -30.18 -3.18
N SER A 443 -4.28 -31.42 -2.82
CA SER A 443 -4.24 -31.83 -1.42
C SER A 443 -3.20 -31.09 -0.57
N SER A 444 -2.24 -30.38 -1.19
CA SER A 444 -1.25 -29.54 -0.49
C SER A 444 -1.68 -28.06 -0.44
N ALA A 445 -2.41 -27.59 -1.46
CA ALA A 445 -2.89 -26.22 -1.61
C ALA A 445 -4.38 -26.19 -2.04
N PRO A 446 -5.33 -26.46 -1.12
CA PRO A 446 -6.77 -26.38 -1.37
C PRO A 446 -7.27 -24.94 -1.18
N GLU A 447 -6.93 -24.05 -2.10
CA GLU A 447 -7.09 -22.60 -1.93
C GLU A 447 -8.53 -22.14 -2.20
N PRO A 448 -9.17 -21.31 -1.35
CA PRO A 448 -10.60 -21.01 -1.46
C PRO A 448 -10.93 -19.77 -2.31
N PHE A 449 -9.92 -18.99 -2.73
CA PHE A 449 -10.07 -17.65 -3.30
C PHE A 449 -10.85 -17.60 -4.64
N LEU A 450 -11.48 -16.45 -4.92
CA LEU A 450 -12.10 -16.16 -6.22
C LEU A 450 -11.04 -15.81 -7.28
N ALA A 451 -10.37 -16.84 -7.80
CA ALA A 451 -9.27 -16.67 -8.74
C ALA A 451 -9.68 -15.92 -10.03
N ARG A 452 -8.71 -15.22 -10.64
CA ARG A 452 -8.76 -14.49 -11.93
C ARG A 452 -9.78 -13.36 -12.07
N THR A 453 -10.71 -13.23 -11.14
CA THR A 453 -11.84 -12.31 -11.27
C THR A 453 -11.43 -10.87 -10.99
N CYS A 454 -10.66 -10.64 -9.92
CA CYS A 454 -10.11 -9.34 -9.55
C CYS A 454 -9.22 -8.71 -10.66
N TRP A 455 -8.60 -9.49 -11.54
CA TRP A 455 -7.75 -8.96 -12.61
C TRP A 455 -8.48 -8.02 -13.58
N ASN A 456 -9.74 -8.33 -13.94
CA ASN A 456 -10.55 -7.44 -14.79
C ASN A 456 -10.77 -6.06 -14.15
N TYR A 457 -10.82 -6.02 -12.82
CA TYR A 457 -11.00 -4.83 -12.02
C TYR A 457 -9.66 -4.10 -11.79
N ILE A 458 -8.54 -4.83 -11.67
CA ILE A 458 -7.17 -4.27 -11.71
C ILE A 458 -6.95 -3.51 -13.02
N LEU A 459 -7.28 -4.11 -14.17
CA LEU A 459 -7.20 -3.44 -15.49
C LEU A 459 -8.05 -2.16 -15.54
N ARG A 460 -9.26 -2.16 -14.95
CA ARG A 460 -10.11 -0.96 -14.86
C ARG A 460 -9.49 0.14 -13.99
N VAL A 461 -8.88 -0.21 -12.85
CA VAL A 461 -8.12 0.75 -12.03
C VAL A 461 -6.93 1.30 -12.81
N LEU A 462 -6.20 0.47 -13.55
CA LEU A 462 -5.10 0.91 -14.43
C LEU A 462 -5.59 1.87 -15.54
N ARG A 463 -6.76 1.62 -16.17
CA ARG A 463 -7.39 2.58 -17.10
C ARG A 463 -7.62 3.94 -16.43
N TRP A 464 -8.16 3.94 -15.21
CA TRP A 464 -8.42 5.17 -14.45
C TRP A 464 -7.12 5.88 -14.07
N CYS A 465 -6.09 5.17 -13.61
CA CYS A 465 -4.77 5.75 -13.32
C CYS A 465 -4.19 6.45 -14.56
N ARG A 466 -4.21 5.79 -15.74
CA ARG A 466 -3.79 6.42 -17.00
C ARG A 466 -4.62 7.66 -17.32
N LYS A 467 -5.94 7.57 -17.21
CA LYS A 467 -6.88 8.68 -17.48
C LYS A 467 -6.60 9.93 -16.65
N TYR A 468 -6.14 9.77 -15.41
CA TYR A 468 -5.80 10.88 -14.50
C TYR A 468 -4.29 11.18 -14.37
N GLY A 469 -3.44 10.50 -15.14
CA GLY A 469 -1.98 10.72 -15.16
C GLY A 469 -1.22 10.18 -13.94
N LEU A 470 -1.84 9.30 -13.14
CA LEU A 470 -1.24 8.72 -11.94
C LEU A 470 -0.34 7.53 -12.31
N ARG A 471 0.91 7.54 -11.83
CA ARG A 471 1.82 6.39 -11.93
C ARG A 471 1.45 5.30 -10.92
N VAL A 472 1.80 4.06 -11.24
CA VAL A 472 1.46 2.90 -10.40
C VAL A 472 2.72 2.17 -9.94
N ASN A 473 2.85 1.98 -8.62
CA ASN A 473 3.62 0.88 -8.06
C ASN A 473 2.67 -0.31 -7.93
N LEU A 474 2.80 -1.30 -8.80
CA LEU A 474 1.99 -2.53 -8.71
C LEU A 474 2.65 -3.44 -7.67
N ASP A 475 1.89 -3.98 -6.72
CA ASP A 475 2.48 -4.66 -5.55
C ASP A 475 1.91 -6.07 -5.39
N LEU A 476 2.75 -7.11 -5.49
CA LEU A 476 2.34 -8.49 -5.30
C LEU A 476 2.27 -8.81 -3.80
N HIS A 477 1.13 -8.48 -3.21
CA HIS A 477 0.96 -8.32 -1.76
C HIS A 477 0.94 -9.65 -0.98
N THR A 478 0.85 -10.78 -1.68
CA THR A 478 0.54 -12.10 -1.11
C THR A 478 1.41 -13.19 -1.74
N ALA A 479 2.07 -14.01 -0.93
CA ALA A 479 2.83 -15.17 -1.41
C ALA A 479 2.11 -16.51 -1.10
N PRO A 480 2.25 -17.54 -1.96
CA PRO A 480 1.88 -18.91 -1.62
C PRO A 480 2.51 -19.36 -0.30
N GLY A 481 1.71 -19.89 0.62
CA GLY A 481 2.16 -20.29 1.95
C GLY A 481 2.31 -19.16 2.97
N SER A 482 2.02 -17.90 2.59
CA SER A 482 2.22 -16.67 3.36
C SER A 482 3.68 -16.33 3.70
N GLN A 483 4.02 -15.05 3.57
CA GLN A 483 5.33 -14.47 3.84
C GLN A 483 5.47 -13.76 5.20
N ASN A 484 4.36 -13.42 5.87
CA ASN A 484 4.35 -12.81 7.21
C ASN A 484 3.38 -13.45 8.21
N GLY A 485 2.46 -14.31 7.76
CA GLY A 485 1.45 -14.94 8.62
C GLY A 485 0.33 -13.99 9.05
N TYR A 486 0.25 -12.78 8.48
CA TYR A 486 -0.78 -11.78 8.78
C TYR A 486 -1.94 -11.85 7.76
N ASN A 487 -3.13 -11.39 8.14
CA ASN A 487 -4.35 -11.50 7.33
C ASN A 487 -4.23 -10.91 5.90
N HIS A 488 -3.55 -9.78 5.72
CA HIS A 488 -3.30 -9.17 4.40
C HIS A 488 -2.37 -9.97 3.47
N SER A 489 -1.71 -11.04 3.93
CA SER A 489 -1.07 -12.01 3.02
C SER A 489 -2.08 -12.95 2.33
N GLY A 490 -3.37 -12.74 2.57
CA GLY A 490 -4.49 -13.59 2.14
C GLY A 490 -4.83 -14.70 3.14
N LYS A 491 -3.87 -15.11 3.97
CA LYS A 491 -4.07 -16.15 4.98
C LYS A 491 -3.22 -15.94 6.24
N ASP A 492 -3.88 -15.83 7.38
CA ASP A 492 -3.28 -15.75 8.71
C ASP A 492 -2.61 -17.07 9.15
N GLY A 493 -1.56 -16.99 9.97
CA GLY A 493 -0.96 -18.12 10.68
C GLY A 493 0.50 -18.40 10.32
N GLN A 494 0.79 -19.60 9.76
CA GLN A 494 2.17 -20.05 9.52
C GLN A 494 2.78 -19.45 8.25
N ILE A 495 3.96 -18.83 8.38
CA ILE A 495 4.83 -18.45 7.26
C ILE A 495 5.46 -19.70 6.65
N ASN A 496 5.03 -20.09 5.45
CA ASN A 496 5.58 -21.20 4.67
C ASN A 496 6.23 -20.76 3.36
N PHE A 497 6.33 -19.45 3.08
CA PHE A 497 7.18 -18.91 2.02
C PHE A 497 8.64 -18.78 2.52
N MET A 498 9.61 -19.35 1.79
CA MET A 498 11.05 -19.40 2.14
C MET A 498 11.37 -19.87 3.59
N ASN A 499 10.43 -20.53 4.24
CA ASN A 499 10.51 -21.05 5.60
C ASN A 499 9.79 -22.41 5.69
N GLY A 500 10.33 -23.32 6.48
CA GLY A 500 9.86 -24.69 6.63
C GLY A 500 10.08 -25.59 5.42
N PRO A 501 9.60 -26.85 5.49
CA PRO A 501 9.72 -27.83 4.40
C PRO A 501 9.18 -27.35 3.05
N MET A 502 8.09 -26.59 3.02
CA MET A 502 7.50 -26.09 1.76
C MET A 502 8.08 -24.75 1.29
N GLY A 503 9.01 -24.15 2.06
CA GLY A 503 9.59 -22.82 1.81
C GLY A 503 10.08 -22.60 0.39
N PHE A 504 10.89 -23.54 -0.11
CA PHE A 504 11.47 -23.47 -1.45
C PHE A 504 10.42 -23.68 -2.56
N ALA A 505 9.55 -24.69 -2.45
CA ALA A 505 8.51 -24.95 -3.44
C ALA A 505 7.56 -23.76 -3.60
N ASN A 506 7.12 -23.17 -2.48
CA ASN A 506 6.31 -21.96 -2.46
C ASN A 506 7.02 -20.77 -3.15
N ALA A 507 8.33 -20.63 -2.97
CA ALA A 507 9.12 -19.62 -3.67
C ALA A 507 9.28 -19.89 -5.17
N GLN A 508 9.37 -21.15 -5.63
CA GLN A 508 9.32 -21.47 -7.06
C GLN A 508 8.00 -21.01 -7.70
N ARG A 509 6.87 -21.19 -7.00
CA ARG A 509 5.55 -20.72 -7.46
C ARG A 509 5.43 -19.19 -7.42
N MET A 510 6.04 -18.53 -6.43
CA MET A 510 6.11 -17.07 -6.34
C MET A 510 6.94 -16.45 -7.48
N LEU A 511 8.08 -17.04 -7.84
CA LEU A 511 8.91 -16.59 -8.97
C LEU A 511 8.18 -16.70 -10.32
N GLU A 512 7.36 -17.75 -10.50
CA GLU A 512 6.49 -17.91 -11.66
C GLU A 512 5.45 -16.78 -11.75
N TYR A 513 4.87 -16.38 -10.61
CA TYR A 513 3.93 -15.24 -10.57
C TYR A 513 4.60 -13.89 -10.83
N ILE A 514 5.82 -13.68 -10.31
CA ILE A 514 6.64 -12.50 -10.61
C ILE A 514 6.95 -12.43 -12.11
N ARG A 515 7.29 -13.56 -12.74
CA ARG A 515 7.49 -13.68 -14.20
C ARG A 515 6.22 -13.30 -14.97
N ILE A 516 5.07 -13.89 -14.65
CA ILE A 516 3.78 -13.63 -15.33
C ILE A 516 3.35 -12.16 -15.22
N VAL A 517 3.54 -11.52 -14.05
CA VAL A 517 3.25 -10.09 -13.88
C VAL A 517 4.24 -9.23 -14.66
N THR A 518 5.53 -9.58 -14.64
CA THR A 518 6.59 -8.85 -15.37
C THR A 518 6.31 -8.85 -16.87
N GLU A 519 5.98 -10.02 -17.43
CA GLU A 519 5.62 -10.20 -18.83
C GLU A 519 4.42 -9.32 -19.22
N PHE A 520 3.42 -9.22 -18.35
CA PHE A 520 2.29 -8.33 -18.59
C PHE A 520 2.66 -6.84 -18.55
N ILE A 521 3.35 -6.37 -17.51
CA ILE A 521 3.62 -4.93 -17.31
C ILE A 521 4.72 -4.38 -18.23
N SER A 522 5.55 -5.26 -18.80
CA SER A 522 6.63 -4.88 -19.73
C SER A 522 6.16 -4.64 -21.17
N GLN A 523 4.88 -4.90 -21.46
CA GLN A 523 4.28 -4.52 -22.75
C GLN A 523 4.25 -2.99 -22.91
N PRO A 524 4.45 -2.44 -24.13
CA PRO A 524 4.44 -0.99 -24.38
C PRO A 524 3.19 -0.26 -23.87
N GLU A 525 2.05 -0.96 -23.87
CA GLU A 525 0.76 -0.53 -23.35
C GLU A 525 0.77 -0.19 -21.85
N TYR A 526 1.68 -0.77 -21.05
CA TYR A 526 1.67 -0.70 -19.58
C TYR A 526 2.96 -0.16 -18.95
N GLN A 527 4.13 -0.27 -19.61
CA GLN A 527 5.43 0.08 -19.03
C GLN A 527 5.52 1.53 -18.49
N ASP A 528 4.95 2.51 -19.20
CA ASP A 528 4.94 3.94 -18.81
C ASP A 528 4.03 4.21 -17.59
N LEU A 529 2.98 3.40 -17.44
CA LEU A 529 1.98 3.51 -16.37
C LEU A 529 2.45 2.84 -15.09
N ILE A 530 3.19 1.73 -15.23
CA ILE A 530 3.65 0.87 -14.13
C ILE A 530 5.20 0.86 -14.09
N PRO A 531 5.84 2.02 -13.78
CA PRO A 531 7.31 2.11 -13.73
C PRO A 531 7.94 1.42 -12.51
N MET A 532 7.14 0.81 -11.61
CA MET A 532 7.60 0.12 -10.41
C MET A 532 6.72 -1.11 -10.10
N PHE A 533 7.37 -2.19 -9.68
CA PHE A 533 6.75 -3.47 -9.32
C PHE A 533 7.32 -3.96 -7.97
N GLY A 534 6.49 -3.94 -6.93
CA GLY A 534 6.74 -4.63 -5.66
C GLY A 534 6.63 -6.14 -5.84
N VAL A 535 7.75 -6.85 -5.79
CA VAL A 535 7.79 -8.30 -6.08
C VAL A 535 7.29 -9.17 -4.92
N ILE A 536 7.27 -8.63 -3.69
CA ILE A 536 6.64 -9.24 -2.51
C ILE A 536 6.46 -8.17 -1.41
N ASN A 537 5.26 -8.09 -0.84
CA ASN A 537 4.98 -7.26 0.32
C ASN A 537 5.47 -7.91 1.63
N GLU A 538 6.08 -7.13 2.53
CA GLU A 538 6.32 -7.50 3.94
C GLU A 538 6.78 -8.96 4.24
N PRO A 539 7.80 -9.53 3.57
CA PRO A 539 8.34 -10.82 4.01
C PRO A 539 8.93 -10.68 5.41
N LEU A 540 8.47 -11.45 6.39
CA LEU A 540 8.92 -11.30 7.79
C LEU A 540 10.31 -11.93 7.97
N THR A 541 11.34 -11.17 7.61
CA THR A 541 12.74 -11.63 7.53
C THR A 541 13.33 -12.05 8.87
N GLY A 542 12.78 -11.58 10.00
CA GLY A 542 13.11 -12.11 11.33
C GLY A 542 12.74 -13.60 11.53
N ILE A 543 11.90 -14.18 10.66
CA ILE A 543 11.55 -15.62 10.64
C ILE A 543 12.07 -16.30 9.37
N ILE A 544 12.01 -15.63 8.21
CA ILE A 544 12.51 -16.19 6.93
C ILE A 544 14.05 -16.26 6.92
N GLY A 545 14.74 -15.27 7.50
CA GLY A 545 16.19 -15.11 7.49
C GLY A 545 16.70 -14.28 6.31
N GLN A 546 17.59 -13.32 6.59
CA GLN A 546 18.14 -12.36 5.61
C GLN A 546 18.76 -13.02 4.38
N ASP A 547 19.48 -14.13 4.59
CA ASP A 547 20.13 -14.89 3.52
C ASP A 547 19.12 -15.53 2.55
N ASN A 548 18.06 -16.14 3.09
CA ASN A 548 17.00 -16.79 2.31
C ASN A 548 16.21 -15.79 1.46
N ILE A 549 15.85 -14.62 2.02
CA ILE A 549 15.16 -13.58 1.25
C ILE A 549 16.12 -12.92 0.24
N GLY A 550 17.40 -12.75 0.56
CA GLY A 550 18.43 -12.27 -0.37
C GLY A 550 18.64 -13.18 -1.59
N HIS A 551 18.68 -14.50 -1.37
CA HIS A 551 18.66 -15.51 -2.43
C HIS A 551 17.44 -15.34 -3.35
N PHE A 552 16.23 -15.24 -2.77
CA PHE A 552 14.99 -15.07 -3.53
C PHE A 552 14.98 -13.75 -4.33
N TYR A 553 15.43 -12.63 -3.73
CA TYR A 553 15.53 -11.34 -4.40
C TYR A 553 16.54 -11.34 -5.56
N LEU A 554 17.64 -12.10 -5.50
CA LEU A 554 18.51 -12.26 -6.68
C LEU A 554 17.80 -13.04 -7.80
N GLN A 555 17.08 -14.12 -7.49
CA GLN A 555 16.31 -14.86 -8.50
C GLN A 555 15.21 -14.00 -9.13
N ALA A 556 14.52 -13.18 -8.32
CA ALA A 556 13.53 -12.23 -8.82
C ALA A 556 14.17 -11.15 -9.71
N HIS A 557 15.31 -10.56 -9.31
CA HIS A 557 16.06 -9.60 -10.12
C HIS A 557 16.47 -10.19 -11.48
N ASP A 558 17.09 -11.37 -11.48
CA ASP A 558 17.60 -11.98 -12.70
C ASP A 558 16.46 -12.45 -13.61
N MET A 559 15.35 -12.95 -13.06
CA MET A 559 14.13 -13.26 -13.82
C MET A 559 13.58 -12.00 -14.49
N VAL A 560 13.30 -10.94 -13.71
CA VAL A 560 12.75 -9.68 -14.22
C VAL A 560 13.65 -9.10 -15.30
N ARG A 561 14.96 -8.98 -15.05
CA ARG A 561 15.91 -8.38 -16.00
C ARG A 561 16.19 -9.25 -17.23
N SER A 562 15.91 -10.55 -17.18
CA SER A 562 15.93 -11.40 -18.38
C SER A 562 14.79 -11.09 -19.36
N ILE A 563 13.64 -10.64 -18.85
CA ILE A 563 12.47 -10.21 -19.65
C ILE A 563 12.61 -8.73 -20.03
N THR A 564 12.86 -7.84 -19.05
CA THR A 564 12.84 -6.39 -19.28
C THR A 564 14.08 -5.85 -19.98
N GLY A 565 15.19 -6.60 -19.96
CA GLY A 565 16.52 -6.06 -20.23
C GLY A 565 17.02 -5.10 -19.14
N TYR A 566 18.17 -4.49 -19.40
CA TYR A 566 18.89 -3.61 -18.46
C TYR A 566 18.88 -2.14 -18.90
N GLY A 567 18.94 -1.21 -17.93
CA GLY A 567 19.12 0.23 -18.12
C GLY A 567 17.83 1.08 -18.08
N GLU A 568 17.98 2.41 -18.08
CA GLU A 568 16.84 3.35 -18.09
C GLU A 568 15.90 3.08 -19.29
N GLY A 569 14.59 2.99 -19.01
CA GLY A 569 13.56 2.67 -20.00
C GLY A 569 13.33 1.18 -20.23
N SER A 570 14.24 0.30 -19.81
CA SER A 570 14.14 -1.16 -19.99
C SER A 570 13.22 -1.79 -18.92
N GLY A 571 11.93 -1.44 -18.91
CA GLY A 571 10.90 -1.92 -17.97
C GLY A 571 10.91 -1.26 -16.57
N ALA A 572 10.26 -1.91 -15.60
CA ALA A 572 10.01 -1.34 -14.26
C ALA A 572 11.20 -1.41 -13.28
N PHE A 573 11.17 -0.53 -12.27
CA PHE A 573 11.90 -0.70 -11.01
C PHE A 573 11.38 -1.92 -10.24
N ILE A 574 12.28 -2.67 -9.63
CA ILE A 574 11.94 -3.77 -8.73
C ILE A 574 11.91 -3.20 -7.31
N SER A 575 10.73 -3.06 -6.70
CA SER A 575 10.62 -2.70 -5.28
C SER A 575 10.78 -3.97 -4.43
N ILE A 576 11.76 -3.96 -3.52
CA ILE A 576 11.97 -5.02 -2.53
C ILE A 576 11.68 -4.46 -1.14
N HIS A 577 10.83 -5.14 -0.37
CA HIS A 577 10.53 -4.71 0.99
C HIS A 577 11.69 -5.06 1.96
N ASP A 578 11.97 -4.17 2.91
CA ASP A 578 13.07 -4.27 3.89
C ASP A 578 12.97 -5.47 4.86
N GLY A 579 11.80 -6.12 4.89
CA GLY A 579 11.49 -7.27 5.72
C GLY A 579 11.49 -6.99 7.22
N PHE A 580 11.16 -5.75 7.61
CA PHE A 580 11.23 -5.20 8.95
C PHE A 580 12.64 -5.21 9.55
N GLN A 581 13.66 -5.15 8.70
CA GLN A 581 15.05 -4.97 9.10
C GLN A 581 15.44 -3.49 8.99
N SER A 582 16.50 -3.07 9.69
CA SER A 582 17.04 -1.71 9.49
C SER A 582 17.47 -1.52 8.03
N LEU A 583 17.22 -0.34 7.46
CA LEU A 583 17.65 -0.02 6.08
C LEU A 583 19.17 -0.11 5.89
N SER A 584 19.94 -0.11 6.99
CA SER A 584 21.39 -0.40 7.00
C SER A 584 21.74 -1.82 6.57
N GLU A 585 20.90 -2.82 6.88
CA GLU A 585 21.17 -4.23 6.56
C GLU A 585 21.09 -4.52 5.05
N TRP A 586 20.43 -3.62 4.31
CA TRP A 586 20.33 -3.66 2.85
C TRP A 586 21.45 -2.88 2.15
N VAL A 587 22.27 -2.11 2.86
CA VAL A 587 23.39 -1.37 2.28
C VAL A 587 24.45 -2.34 1.77
N ASN A 588 24.84 -2.19 0.50
CA ASN A 588 25.60 -3.15 -0.31
C ASN A 588 24.87 -4.45 -0.70
N PHE A 589 23.54 -4.54 -0.57
CA PHE A 589 22.80 -5.63 -1.22
C PHE A 589 22.86 -5.46 -2.75
N LEU A 590 23.38 -6.48 -3.44
CA LEU A 590 23.56 -6.56 -4.90
C LEU A 590 24.07 -5.27 -5.59
N PRO A 591 25.27 -4.74 -5.27
CA PRO A 591 25.75 -3.48 -5.87
C PRO A 591 25.95 -3.65 -7.37
N GLY A 592 25.37 -2.74 -8.17
CA GLY A 592 25.28 -2.88 -9.63
C GLY A 592 23.98 -3.53 -10.12
N ALA A 593 23.08 -3.94 -9.24
CA ALA A 593 21.73 -4.37 -9.61
C ALA A 593 20.95 -3.22 -10.24
N ASP A 594 20.23 -3.51 -11.31
CA ASP A 594 19.63 -2.48 -12.14
C ASP A 594 18.23 -2.11 -11.67
N ARG A 595 18.05 -0.83 -11.28
CA ARG A 595 16.77 -0.23 -10.87
C ARG A 595 16.05 -1.10 -9.84
N VAL A 596 16.72 -1.31 -8.71
CA VAL A 596 16.13 -1.87 -7.48
C VAL A 596 15.81 -0.70 -6.55
N ALA A 597 14.62 -0.70 -5.96
CA ALA A 597 14.19 0.23 -4.93
C ALA A 597 14.00 -0.52 -3.60
N LEU A 598 14.38 0.10 -2.49
CA LEU A 598 14.09 -0.41 -1.15
C LEU A 598 12.77 0.19 -0.64
N ASP A 599 11.86 -0.68 -0.23
CA ASP A 599 10.55 -0.35 0.30
C ASP A 599 10.52 -0.54 1.82
N THR A 600 9.98 0.44 2.55
CA THR A 600 9.91 0.40 4.03
C THR A 600 8.55 0.87 4.53
N HIS A 601 8.04 0.21 5.58
CA HIS A 601 6.69 0.41 6.10
C HIS A 601 6.69 0.96 7.55
N PRO A 602 7.13 2.22 7.77
CA PRO A 602 7.25 2.79 9.11
C PRO A 602 5.91 3.19 9.75
N TYR A 603 5.63 2.61 10.92
CA TYR A 603 4.44 2.88 11.73
C TYR A 603 4.79 3.08 13.22
N PHE A 604 4.17 4.05 13.89
CA PHE A 604 4.27 4.21 15.36
C PHE A 604 3.22 3.38 16.12
N ALA A 605 2.16 2.94 15.44
CA ALA A 605 1.07 2.14 16.01
C ALA A 605 1.55 0.81 16.59
N PHE A 606 2.52 0.16 15.94
CA PHE A 606 2.93 -1.21 16.22
C PHE A 606 4.36 -1.22 16.78
N GLY A 607 4.57 -1.85 17.94
CA GLY A 607 5.87 -1.89 18.63
C GLY A 607 5.87 -1.29 20.05
N GLY A 608 4.80 -0.59 20.44
CA GLY A 608 4.65 -0.05 21.80
C GLY A 608 5.21 1.37 22.01
N GLU A 609 5.60 2.05 20.94
CA GLU A 609 6.00 3.47 20.97
C GLU A 609 4.81 4.42 21.26
N ALA A 610 3.59 3.91 21.09
CA ALA A 610 2.29 4.54 21.33
C ALA A 610 2.02 4.82 22.83
N SER A 611 2.66 5.86 23.39
CA SER A 611 2.37 6.32 24.75
C SER A 611 1.00 7.03 24.84
N SER A 612 0.27 6.77 25.93
CA SER A 612 -0.94 7.53 26.29
C SER A 612 -0.64 8.87 26.99
N THR A 613 0.64 9.20 27.24
CA THR A 613 1.05 10.48 27.87
C THR A 613 1.64 11.49 26.90
N ASP A 614 1.91 11.09 25.65
CA ASP A 614 2.56 11.97 24.69
C ASP A 614 1.53 12.90 24.02
N PRO A 615 1.72 14.23 24.10
CA PRO A 615 0.81 15.19 23.48
C PRO A 615 0.88 15.08 21.95
N ILE A 616 -0.20 15.44 21.24
CA ILE A 616 -0.29 15.25 19.77
C ILE A 616 0.82 16.02 19.04
N GLU A 617 1.21 17.16 19.58
CA GLU A 617 2.30 18.03 19.11
C GLU A 617 3.74 17.48 19.33
N ALA A 618 3.92 16.35 20.03
CA ALA A 618 5.23 15.67 20.10
C ALA A 618 5.51 14.78 18.87
N TRP A 619 4.47 14.21 18.26
CA TRP A 619 4.58 13.24 17.16
C TRP A 619 5.23 13.77 15.88
N PRO A 620 5.00 15.04 15.44
CA PRO A 620 5.68 15.58 14.26
C PRO A 620 7.21 15.51 14.37
N GLN A 621 7.77 15.84 15.54
CA GLN A 621 9.22 15.78 15.72
C GLN A 621 9.73 14.33 15.80
N LYS A 622 8.95 13.40 16.36
CA LYS A 622 9.26 11.96 16.33
C LYS A 622 9.40 11.44 14.90
N ALA A 623 8.44 11.69 14.01
CA ALA A 623 8.50 11.24 12.61
C ALA A 623 9.79 11.70 11.90
N CYS A 624 10.12 12.98 12.05
CA CYS A 624 11.32 13.56 11.45
C CYS A 624 12.63 12.97 11.99
N LEU A 625 12.70 12.64 13.28
CA LEU A 625 13.89 12.06 13.90
C LEU A 625 14.03 10.55 13.64
N SER A 626 12.93 9.78 13.76
CA SER A 626 12.95 8.32 13.58
C SER A 626 13.06 7.91 12.11
N TRP A 627 12.37 8.60 11.20
CA TRP A 627 12.24 8.19 9.80
C TRP A 627 13.09 9.05 8.86
N GLY A 628 13.10 10.37 9.08
CA GLY A 628 13.76 11.32 8.18
C GLY A 628 15.27 11.15 8.08
N LEU A 629 15.93 10.74 9.19
CA LEU A 629 17.36 10.43 9.17
C LEU A 629 17.64 9.15 8.39
N THR A 630 16.89 8.09 8.68
CA THR A 630 17.05 6.75 8.10
C THR A 630 16.76 6.72 6.59
N MET A 631 15.72 7.43 6.14
CA MET A 631 15.37 7.56 4.72
C MET A 631 16.38 8.39 3.91
N ASN A 632 16.93 9.45 4.50
CA ASN A 632 18.02 10.20 3.87
C ASN A 632 19.30 9.36 3.76
N GLN A 633 19.65 8.62 4.80
CA GLN A 633 20.83 7.74 4.81
C GLN A 633 20.68 6.60 3.79
N SER A 634 19.52 5.94 3.75
CA SER A 634 19.21 4.89 2.77
C SER A 634 19.31 5.41 1.33
N GLN A 635 18.77 6.59 1.01
CA GLN A 635 18.90 7.15 -0.35
C GLN A 635 20.35 7.57 -0.73
N ILE A 636 21.26 7.70 0.24
CA ILE A 636 22.69 7.96 -0.02
C ILE A 636 23.46 6.66 -0.26
N GLU A 637 23.17 5.60 0.52
CA GLU A 637 23.99 4.38 0.55
C GLU A 637 23.39 3.17 -0.19
N PHE A 638 22.07 3.06 -0.28
CA PHE A 638 21.38 2.00 -1.02
C PHE A 638 21.09 2.41 -2.48
N GLY A 639 20.37 3.51 -2.68
CA GLY A 639 19.85 3.90 -4.00
C GLY A 639 18.47 4.53 -3.91
N VAL A 640 17.51 4.12 -4.74
CA VAL A 640 16.12 4.57 -4.60
C VAL A 640 15.51 3.91 -3.36
N SER A 641 15.00 4.73 -2.44
CA SER A 641 14.26 4.23 -1.27
C SER A 641 12.91 4.96 -1.16
N ILE A 642 11.86 4.21 -0.83
CA ILE A 642 10.49 4.68 -0.73
C ILE A 642 9.84 4.18 0.56
N ALA A 643 8.84 4.91 1.04
CA ALA A 643 7.92 4.42 2.07
C ALA A 643 6.62 3.96 1.41
N GLY A 644 6.56 2.69 1.01
CA GLY A 644 5.39 2.05 0.41
C GLY A 644 4.16 2.05 1.31
N GLU A 645 4.35 2.18 2.62
CA GLU A 645 3.26 2.39 3.57
C GLU A 645 3.68 3.29 4.74
N PHE A 646 2.77 4.19 5.14
CA PHE A 646 2.75 4.86 6.44
C PHE A 646 1.33 5.39 6.69
N SER A 647 0.96 5.72 7.93
CA SER A 647 -0.37 6.29 8.24
C SER A 647 -0.29 7.34 9.34
N ASN A 648 -1.44 7.92 9.73
CA ASN A 648 -1.53 8.74 10.94
C ASN A 648 -1.61 7.89 12.24
N GLY A 649 -1.36 6.58 12.15
CA GLY A 649 -1.37 5.63 13.27
C GLY A 649 -0.25 5.88 14.27
N ILE A 650 -0.50 6.80 15.21
CA ILE A 650 0.31 7.02 16.43
C ILE A 650 -0.05 6.05 17.57
N ASN A 651 -1.04 5.18 17.34
CA ASN A 651 -1.51 4.11 18.22
C ASN A 651 -2.23 3.04 17.38
N ASP A 652 -2.48 1.87 17.99
CA ASP A 652 -3.14 0.73 17.35
C ASP A 652 -4.66 0.67 17.59
N CYS A 653 -5.31 1.83 17.75
CA CYS A 653 -6.77 1.89 17.79
C CYS A 653 -7.39 1.85 16.39
N GLY A 654 -8.23 0.84 16.20
CA GLY A 654 -9.16 0.73 15.07
C GLY A 654 -9.90 -0.61 15.13
N LEU A 655 -11.14 -0.66 14.64
CA LEU A 655 -11.91 -1.91 14.54
C LEU A 655 -11.13 -2.92 13.69
N TYR A 656 -10.80 -4.07 14.27
CA TYR A 656 -10.00 -5.15 13.66
C TYR A 656 -8.60 -4.77 13.16
N LEU A 657 -8.03 -3.62 13.58
CA LEU A 657 -6.67 -3.22 13.18
C LEU A 657 -5.60 -4.23 13.67
N GLN A 658 -5.78 -4.75 14.88
CA GLN A 658 -4.99 -5.88 15.43
C GLN A 658 -5.52 -7.27 14.96
N GLY A 659 -6.20 -7.33 13.81
CA GLY A 659 -6.93 -8.50 13.32
C GLY A 659 -8.29 -8.71 13.98
N VAL A 660 -9.09 -9.64 13.43
CA VAL A 660 -10.42 -9.97 13.97
C VAL A 660 -10.30 -10.64 15.34
N GLY A 661 -10.99 -10.08 16.34
CA GLY A 661 -10.87 -10.50 17.75
C GLY A 661 -9.60 -9.98 18.45
N GLY A 662 -8.63 -9.44 17.70
CA GLY A 662 -7.48 -8.74 18.23
C GLY A 662 -7.86 -7.55 19.12
N GLN A 663 -6.97 -7.21 20.05
CA GLN A 663 -7.19 -6.16 21.03
C GLN A 663 -6.05 -5.15 20.96
N SER A 664 -6.39 -3.86 20.89
CA SER A 664 -5.43 -2.76 20.97
C SER A 664 -4.55 -2.87 22.22
N GLN A 665 -3.26 -2.60 22.07
CA GLN A 665 -2.29 -2.53 23.16
C GLN A 665 -2.14 -1.09 23.70
N TYR A 666 -2.65 -0.08 22.99
CA TYR A 666 -2.63 1.32 23.43
C TYR A 666 -3.29 1.52 24.82
N PRO A 667 -2.54 1.99 25.83
CA PRO A 667 -3.01 2.04 27.22
C PRO A 667 -4.03 3.16 27.52
N GLY A 668 -4.30 4.05 26.57
CA GLY A 668 -5.31 5.12 26.72
C GLY A 668 -6.75 4.70 26.41
N GLY A 669 -6.97 3.51 25.84
CA GLY A 669 -8.27 3.09 25.31
C GLY A 669 -8.59 3.71 23.95
N CYS A 670 -9.59 3.16 23.23
CA CYS A 670 -9.81 3.47 21.81
C CYS A 670 -11.12 4.18 21.48
N ASP A 671 -12.07 4.32 22.40
CA ASP A 671 -13.39 4.90 22.13
C ASP A 671 -13.27 6.30 21.49
N SER A 672 -12.38 7.16 22.02
CA SER A 672 -12.09 8.49 21.48
C SER A 672 -11.23 8.51 20.22
N TRP A 673 -10.55 7.41 19.87
CA TRP A 673 -9.78 7.27 18.64
C TRP A 673 -10.61 6.67 17.50
N ASN A 674 -11.66 5.92 17.81
CA ASN A 674 -12.58 5.37 16.83
C ASN A 674 -13.71 6.36 16.46
N ASP A 675 -14.20 7.18 17.40
CA ASP A 675 -15.17 8.26 17.13
C ASP A 675 -14.48 9.58 16.73
N TYR A 676 -14.12 9.67 15.44
CA TYR A 676 -13.54 10.88 14.85
C TYR A 676 -14.50 12.10 14.83
N ALA A 677 -15.80 11.91 15.08
CA ALA A 677 -16.74 13.03 15.15
C ALA A 677 -16.57 13.85 16.44
N GLN A 678 -15.98 13.28 17.50
CA GLN A 678 -15.61 14.03 18.72
C GLN A 678 -14.23 14.71 18.64
N TRP A 679 -13.47 14.51 17.55
CA TRP A 679 -12.13 15.09 17.43
C TRP A 679 -12.20 16.61 17.28
N ASN A 680 -11.69 17.30 18.29
CA ASN A 680 -11.58 18.76 18.30
C ASN A 680 -10.50 19.27 17.34
N ASP A 681 -10.55 20.56 17.04
CA ASP A 681 -9.66 21.21 16.08
C ASP A 681 -8.17 21.13 16.49
N THR A 682 -7.84 21.07 17.79
CA THR A 682 -6.47 20.90 18.27
C THR A 682 -5.91 19.53 17.91
N LEU A 683 -6.68 18.45 18.14
CA LEU A 683 -6.29 17.09 17.75
C LEU A 683 -6.14 16.98 16.22
N LYS A 684 -7.10 17.52 15.46
CA LYS A 684 -7.06 17.53 13.99
C LYS A 684 -5.87 18.31 13.44
N ALA A 685 -5.56 19.48 14.02
CA ALA A 685 -4.39 20.27 13.65
C ALA A 685 -3.09 19.54 13.99
N GLY A 686 -3.00 18.90 15.16
CA GLY A 686 -1.83 18.10 15.55
C GLY A 686 -1.60 16.91 14.62
N LEU A 687 -2.66 16.15 14.28
CA LEU A 687 -2.61 15.09 13.27
C LEU A 687 -2.19 15.60 11.88
N LYS A 688 -2.62 16.81 11.49
CA LYS A 688 -2.17 17.46 10.25
C LYS A 688 -0.70 17.86 10.29
N GLN A 689 -0.18 18.33 11.43
CA GLN A 689 1.26 18.55 11.60
C GLN A 689 2.05 17.24 11.58
N PHE A 690 1.50 16.15 12.11
CA PHE A 690 2.12 14.83 12.05
C PHE A 690 2.19 14.33 10.61
N ALA A 691 1.08 14.32 9.87
CA ALA A 691 1.04 13.96 8.46
C ALA A 691 2.06 14.75 7.62
N LEU A 692 2.14 16.07 7.81
CA LEU A 692 3.12 16.94 7.14
C LEU A 692 4.57 16.56 7.46
N ALA A 693 4.87 16.27 8.73
CA ALA A 693 6.20 15.87 9.16
C ALA A 693 6.59 14.48 8.63
N SER A 694 5.66 13.52 8.63
CA SER A 694 5.85 12.21 8.02
C SER A 694 6.11 12.31 6.51
N MET A 695 5.34 13.13 5.79
CA MET A 695 5.53 13.34 4.35
C MET A 695 6.90 13.94 4.01
N ASP A 696 7.39 14.90 4.81
CA ASP A 696 8.71 15.53 4.64
C ASP A 696 9.87 14.58 5.02
N ALA A 697 9.68 13.79 6.08
CA ALA A 697 10.64 12.79 6.53
C ALA A 697 10.83 11.66 5.50
N LEU A 698 9.74 11.13 4.97
CA LEU A 698 9.74 9.97 4.06
C LEU A 698 10.08 10.36 2.62
N GLN A 699 9.70 11.58 2.19
CA GLN A 699 9.95 12.21 0.87
C GLN A 699 9.33 11.52 -0.36
N ASN A 700 9.47 10.20 -0.47
CA ASN A 700 8.81 9.35 -1.45
C ASN A 700 7.87 8.43 -0.66
N TYR A 701 6.56 8.66 -0.69
CA TYR A 701 5.63 8.00 0.21
C TYR A 701 4.35 7.53 -0.47
N PHE A 702 3.73 6.50 0.12
CA PHE A 702 2.37 6.09 -0.17
C PHE A 702 1.61 5.91 1.16
N PHE A 703 0.60 6.75 1.42
CA PHE A 703 -0.19 6.65 2.65
C PHE A 703 -1.09 5.40 2.64
N TRP A 704 -1.06 4.58 3.70
CA TRP A 704 -1.95 3.46 3.98
C TRP A 704 -3.16 3.93 4.79
N THR A 705 -4.36 4.05 4.21
CA THR A 705 -4.76 3.81 2.82
C THR A 705 -5.65 4.96 2.30
N TRP A 706 -6.02 4.97 1.02
CA TRP A 706 -6.90 6.02 0.48
C TRP A 706 -8.22 6.12 1.24
N LYS A 707 -8.91 4.98 1.40
CA LYS A 707 -10.26 4.87 1.96
C LYS A 707 -10.34 3.67 2.90
N VAL A 708 -10.88 3.89 4.09
CA VAL A 708 -11.42 2.82 4.95
C VAL A 708 -12.95 2.82 4.81
N GLY A 709 -13.54 1.64 4.74
CA GLY A 709 -14.99 1.44 4.66
C GLY A 709 -15.70 1.61 6.01
N ASN A 710 -17.01 1.82 5.96
CA ASN A 710 -17.83 1.89 7.16
C ASN A 710 -18.02 0.50 7.78
N ALA A 711 -18.04 0.44 9.11
CA ALA A 711 -18.53 -0.73 9.83
C ALA A 711 -20.05 -0.85 9.69
N SER A 712 -20.56 -2.07 9.61
CA SER A 712 -21.98 -2.40 9.36
C SER A 712 -22.91 -2.13 10.55
N ASP A 713 -22.35 -2.08 11.76
CA ASP A 713 -23.03 -1.84 13.04
C ASP A 713 -23.07 -0.36 13.42
N THR A 714 -22.00 0.40 13.16
CA THR A 714 -21.96 1.87 13.41
C THR A 714 -22.42 2.71 12.22
N GLY A 715 -22.29 2.19 10.99
CA GLY A 715 -22.46 2.96 9.76
C GLY A 715 -21.36 3.98 9.48
N THR A 716 -20.22 3.89 10.17
CA THR A 716 -19.10 4.87 10.10
C THR A 716 -17.74 4.18 9.99
N VAL A 717 -16.73 4.91 9.52
CA VAL A 717 -15.32 4.48 9.59
C VAL A 717 -14.92 4.28 11.05
N GLN A 718 -14.30 3.13 11.35
CA GLN A 718 -13.85 2.77 12.70
C GLN A 718 -12.33 2.58 12.82
N ALA A 719 -11.56 3.06 11.83
CA ALA A 719 -10.10 3.18 11.88
C ALA A 719 -9.64 4.52 11.24
N PRO A 720 -10.07 5.69 11.78
CA PRO A 720 -9.97 6.98 11.08
C PRO A 720 -8.54 7.50 10.88
N LEU A 721 -7.56 7.02 11.64
CA LEU A 721 -6.12 7.34 11.45
C LEU A 721 -5.53 6.74 10.14
N TRP A 722 -6.29 5.86 9.48
CA TRP A 722 -5.86 5.04 8.34
C TRP A 722 -6.59 5.38 7.03
N SER A 723 -7.35 6.49 6.98
CA SER A 723 -8.10 6.90 5.79
C SER A 723 -7.69 8.31 5.34
N TYR A 724 -6.99 8.39 4.20
CA TYR A 724 -6.56 9.66 3.59
C TYR A 724 -7.76 10.53 3.20
N GLN A 725 -8.76 9.94 2.53
CA GLN A 725 -9.97 10.60 2.05
C GLN A 725 -10.75 11.24 3.21
N LEU A 726 -11.02 10.46 4.28
CA LEU A 726 -11.71 10.96 5.47
C LEU A 726 -10.93 12.11 6.14
N GLY A 727 -9.59 12.01 6.14
CA GLY A 727 -8.72 13.03 6.70
C GLY A 727 -8.63 14.32 5.90
N LEU A 728 -8.79 14.28 4.58
CA LEU A 728 -9.02 15.47 3.75
C LEU A 728 -10.37 16.10 4.10
N GLU A 729 -11.45 15.30 4.07
CA GLU A 729 -12.82 15.76 4.30
C GLU A 729 -13.02 16.42 5.68
N ASN A 730 -12.29 15.93 6.70
CA ASN A 730 -12.38 16.41 8.08
C ASN A 730 -11.20 17.29 8.52
N GLY A 731 -10.28 17.62 7.61
CA GLY A 731 -9.24 18.64 7.80
C GLY A 731 -7.99 18.22 8.59
N TRP A 732 -7.77 16.93 8.87
CA TRP A 732 -6.54 16.43 9.51
C TRP A 732 -5.45 15.94 8.53
N MET A 733 -5.69 16.02 7.21
CA MET A 733 -4.68 15.84 6.17
C MET A 733 -4.41 17.17 5.43
N PRO A 734 -3.22 17.36 4.83
CA PRO A 734 -2.90 18.56 4.06
C PRO A 734 -3.63 18.59 2.71
N ASP A 735 -4.22 19.75 2.38
CA ASP A 735 -4.94 19.98 1.14
C ASP A 735 -4.03 20.07 -0.10
N ASP A 736 -2.74 20.39 0.12
CA ASP A 736 -1.66 20.41 -0.87
C ASP A 736 -0.45 19.66 -0.28
N PRO A 737 -0.05 18.49 -0.79
CA PRO A 737 1.00 17.66 -0.21
C PRO A 737 2.37 18.35 -0.20
N ARG A 738 2.60 19.36 -1.04
CA ARG A 738 3.87 20.13 -1.07
C ARG A 738 4.05 21.03 0.15
N SER A 739 2.99 21.28 0.92
CA SER A 739 3.07 22.01 2.19
C SER A 739 3.88 21.27 3.26
N ALA A 740 4.20 19.98 3.05
CA ALA A 740 5.14 19.23 3.86
C ALA A 740 6.59 19.71 3.74
N THR A 741 7.02 20.21 2.58
CA THR A 741 8.44 20.44 2.29
C THR A 741 9.11 21.41 3.27
N GLY A 742 10.07 20.89 4.04
CA GLY A 742 10.81 21.64 5.07
C GLY A 742 10.17 21.61 6.47
N MET A 743 9.09 20.84 6.68
CA MET A 743 8.47 20.65 7.99
C MET A 743 9.47 20.13 9.03
N CYS A 744 10.29 19.13 8.68
CA CYS A 744 11.31 18.59 9.56
C CYS A 744 12.43 19.59 9.86
N GLN A 745 12.79 20.43 8.90
CA GLN A 745 13.71 21.55 9.14
C GLN A 745 13.12 22.56 10.13
N SER A 746 11.82 22.87 10.02
CA SER A 746 11.12 23.78 10.95
C SER A 746 11.06 23.23 12.38
N LEU A 747 10.93 21.90 12.52
CA LEU A 747 10.96 21.16 13.79
C LEU A 747 12.38 20.96 14.35
N SER A 748 13.40 21.57 13.74
CA SER A 748 14.82 21.43 14.10
C SER A 748 15.35 19.99 14.09
N ALA A 749 14.75 19.09 13.29
CA ALA A 749 15.29 17.75 13.07
C ALA A 749 16.50 17.83 12.12
N THR A 750 17.70 17.95 12.69
CA THR A 750 18.95 18.12 11.94
C THR A 750 19.68 16.80 11.71
N GLY A 751 20.08 16.54 10.47
CA GLY A 751 20.94 15.41 10.09
C GLY A 751 21.29 15.44 8.61
N THR A 752 22.02 14.43 8.14
CA THR A 752 22.38 14.27 6.72
C THR A 752 21.13 14.32 5.85
N GLN A 753 21.14 15.15 4.81
CA GLN A 753 20.08 15.21 3.80
C GLN A 753 20.58 14.55 2.52
N PHE A 754 19.72 13.79 1.86
CA PHE A 754 19.98 13.24 0.54
C PHE A 754 20.16 14.40 -0.47
N PRO A 755 21.26 14.45 -1.24
CA PRO A 755 21.61 15.63 -2.04
C PRO A 755 20.81 15.79 -3.34
N GLY A 756 19.79 14.97 -3.58
CA GLY A 756 19.03 14.92 -4.84
C GLY A 756 19.70 14.08 -5.94
N THR A 757 20.82 13.41 -5.64
CA THR A 757 21.60 12.60 -6.59
C THR A 757 22.17 11.35 -5.91
N PHE A 758 21.99 10.19 -6.52
CA PHE A 758 22.51 8.91 -5.99
C PHE A 758 24.02 8.76 -6.17
N ALA A 759 24.63 7.92 -5.34
CA ALA A 759 26.08 7.69 -5.32
C ALA A 759 26.63 6.99 -6.59
N SER A 760 25.77 6.38 -7.42
CA SER A 760 26.15 5.78 -8.70
C SER A 760 24.98 5.70 -9.67
N ALA A 761 25.25 5.88 -10.97
CA ALA A 761 24.21 5.93 -12.00
C ALA A 761 23.45 4.60 -12.18
N TRP A 762 24.10 3.45 -11.91
CA TRP A 762 23.48 2.12 -12.02
C TRP A 762 22.22 1.95 -11.15
N MET A 763 22.13 2.66 -10.02
CA MET A 763 20.98 2.64 -9.11
C MET A 763 19.67 3.10 -9.78
N THR A 764 19.77 3.80 -10.93
CA THR A 764 18.65 4.33 -11.71
C THR A 764 18.65 3.88 -13.18
N GLY A 765 19.47 2.87 -13.53
CA GLY A 765 19.57 2.35 -14.90
C GLY A 765 20.59 3.07 -15.79
N GLY A 766 21.41 3.96 -15.22
CA GLY A 766 22.56 4.55 -15.90
C GLY A 766 23.78 3.61 -15.98
N PRO A 767 24.95 4.12 -16.44
CA PRO A 767 26.16 3.32 -16.63
C PRO A 767 26.55 2.48 -15.39
N GLY A 768 26.79 1.19 -15.62
CA GLY A 768 27.05 0.18 -14.59
C GLY A 768 25.81 -0.65 -14.20
N ALA A 769 24.62 -0.33 -14.72
CA ALA A 769 23.43 -1.14 -14.54
C ALA A 769 23.66 -2.60 -15.01
N GLY A 770 23.30 -3.56 -14.16
CA GLY A 770 23.44 -5.00 -14.41
C GLY A 770 24.82 -5.58 -14.07
N THR A 771 25.83 -4.78 -13.75
CA THR A 771 27.19 -5.28 -13.49
C THR A 771 27.41 -5.69 -12.02
N ILE A 772 26.54 -6.55 -11.48
CA ILE A 772 26.74 -7.14 -10.14
C ILE A 772 28.00 -8.02 -10.17
N SER A 773 28.90 -7.81 -9.21
CA SER A 773 30.19 -8.52 -9.20
C SER A 773 30.04 -10.03 -8.98
N ALA A 774 30.94 -10.82 -9.58
CA ALA A 774 30.89 -12.28 -9.51
C ALA A 774 30.84 -12.79 -8.06
N SER A 775 31.65 -12.22 -7.15
CA SER A 775 31.68 -12.62 -5.73
C SER A 775 30.39 -12.29 -4.96
N VAL A 776 29.64 -11.25 -5.35
CA VAL A 776 28.33 -10.93 -4.75
C VAL A 776 27.21 -11.79 -5.35
N ARG A 777 27.35 -12.20 -6.62
CA ARG A 777 26.46 -13.22 -7.19
C ARG A 777 26.75 -14.60 -6.58
N GLU A 778 28.00 -14.97 -6.36
CA GLU A 778 28.42 -16.23 -5.75
C GLU A 778 27.79 -16.46 -4.36
N SER A 779 27.64 -15.42 -3.51
CA SER A 779 26.96 -15.57 -2.21
C SER A 779 25.47 -15.89 -2.31
N PHE A 780 24.78 -15.47 -3.38
CA PHE A 780 23.32 -15.63 -3.53
C PHE A 780 22.89 -16.57 -4.68
N THR A 781 23.82 -17.17 -5.42
CA THR A 781 23.51 -18.04 -6.59
C THR A 781 23.10 -19.47 -6.25
N ALA A 782 23.26 -19.93 -5.00
CA ALA A 782 22.76 -21.24 -4.59
C ALA A 782 21.23 -21.26 -4.61
N TRP A 783 20.65 -22.03 -5.53
CA TRP A 783 19.20 -22.20 -5.67
C TRP A 783 18.86 -23.69 -5.89
N PRO A 784 18.30 -24.40 -4.88
CA PRO A 784 17.95 -23.92 -3.54
C PRO A 784 19.14 -23.40 -2.71
N PRO A 785 18.89 -22.50 -1.74
CA PRO A 785 19.86 -22.12 -0.72
C PRO A 785 20.38 -23.34 0.06
N THR A 786 21.58 -23.24 0.63
CA THR A 786 22.22 -24.39 1.32
C THR A 786 21.55 -24.76 2.64
N THR A 787 20.72 -23.87 3.18
CA THR A 787 19.83 -24.08 4.33
C THR A 787 18.53 -23.32 4.09
N ILE A 788 17.43 -23.77 4.70
CA ILE A 788 16.16 -23.03 4.71
C ILE A 788 15.72 -22.91 6.18
N SER A 789 15.30 -21.71 6.60
CA SER A 789 14.79 -21.48 7.96
C SER A 789 13.63 -22.41 8.27
N GLY A 790 13.51 -22.89 9.52
CA GLY A 790 12.43 -23.80 9.94
C GLY A 790 12.41 -25.20 9.29
N ALA A 791 13.24 -25.49 8.29
CA ALA A 791 13.36 -26.82 7.70
C ALA A 791 14.34 -27.70 8.50
N THR A 792 14.02 -28.98 8.69
CA THR A 792 14.89 -29.93 9.40
C THR A 792 15.02 -31.25 8.64
N GLY A 793 16.26 -31.67 8.38
CA GLY A 793 16.60 -32.85 7.60
C GLY A 793 17.78 -32.58 6.66
N ASP A 794 17.96 -33.46 5.67
CA ASP A 794 18.89 -33.25 4.56
C ASP A 794 18.20 -32.45 3.46
N MET A 795 18.76 -31.29 3.09
CA MET A 795 18.19 -30.35 2.11
C MET A 795 18.07 -30.97 0.70
N ASN A 796 18.75 -32.08 0.40
CA ASN A 796 18.52 -32.85 -0.84
C ASN A 796 17.07 -33.35 -0.98
N PHE A 797 16.30 -33.39 0.12
CA PHE A 797 14.90 -33.79 0.14
C PHE A 797 13.92 -32.61 0.28
N LEU A 798 14.37 -31.36 0.09
CA LEU A 798 13.44 -30.23 -0.04
C LEU A 798 12.41 -30.52 -1.15
N PRO A 799 11.11 -30.42 -0.86
CA PRO A 799 10.05 -30.39 -1.88
C PRO A 799 10.38 -29.40 -2.99
N THR A 800 10.22 -29.85 -4.24
CA THR A 800 10.34 -29.00 -5.44
C THR A 800 9.12 -29.17 -6.32
N TYR A 801 8.77 -28.13 -7.07
CA TYR A 801 7.78 -28.19 -8.14
C TYR A 801 8.48 -28.35 -9.52
N THR A 802 7.72 -28.69 -10.55
CA THR A 802 8.23 -28.94 -11.91
C THR A 802 7.49 -28.12 -12.97
N SER A 803 8.24 -27.54 -13.91
CA SER A 803 7.72 -26.78 -15.04
C SER A 803 7.22 -27.70 -16.16
N THR A 804 5.95 -28.12 -16.11
CA THR A 804 5.37 -29.07 -17.09
C THR A 804 3.94 -28.77 -17.54
N VAL A 805 3.24 -27.81 -16.92
CA VAL A 805 1.90 -27.38 -17.36
C VAL A 805 1.98 -26.22 -18.36
N THR A 806 0.89 -25.90 -19.04
CA THR A 806 0.76 -24.62 -19.74
C THR A 806 0.85 -23.49 -18.72
N ILE A 807 1.66 -22.47 -19.01
CA ILE A 807 1.77 -21.29 -18.18
C ILE A 807 0.46 -20.51 -18.14
N SER A 808 0.12 -19.97 -16.97
CA SER A 808 -1.00 -19.04 -16.83
C SER A 808 -0.59 -17.65 -17.29
N THR A 809 -1.40 -17.02 -18.14
CA THR A 809 -1.18 -15.64 -18.58
C THR A 809 -2.27 -14.73 -18.04
N LEU A 810 -1.93 -13.45 -17.88
CA LEU A 810 -2.89 -12.41 -17.49
C LEU A 810 -3.55 -11.84 -18.75
N PRO A 811 -4.89 -11.91 -18.90
CA PRO A 811 -5.56 -11.43 -20.10
C PRO A 811 -5.48 -9.91 -20.22
N THR A 812 -5.40 -9.40 -21.44
CA THR A 812 -5.43 -7.97 -21.73
C THR A 812 -6.85 -7.41 -21.78
N ASP A 813 -6.96 -6.09 -21.83
CA ASP A 813 -8.20 -5.36 -21.65
C ASP A 813 -9.14 -5.44 -22.88
N THR A 814 -10.33 -6.00 -22.66
CA THR A 814 -11.34 -6.25 -23.69
C THR A 814 -12.40 -5.14 -23.82
N PHE A 815 -12.38 -4.12 -22.96
CA PHE A 815 -13.36 -3.03 -22.95
C PHE A 815 -13.22 -2.08 -24.14
N PHE A 816 -12.08 -2.07 -24.83
CA PHE A 816 -11.82 -1.24 -26.03
C PHE A 816 -12.54 -1.73 -27.31
N SER A 817 -13.35 -2.79 -27.19
CA SER A 817 -14.04 -3.46 -28.28
C SER A 817 -15.00 -2.53 -29.07
N GLU A 818 -15.33 -2.95 -30.30
CA GLU A 818 -16.05 -2.20 -31.33
C GLU A 818 -15.35 -0.94 -31.89
N ARG A 819 -14.68 -0.08 -31.09
CA ARG A 819 -14.10 1.20 -31.56
C ARG A 819 -12.58 1.23 -31.72
N ALA A 820 -11.78 0.72 -30.78
CA ALA A 820 -10.31 0.75 -30.89
C ALA A 820 -9.74 -0.34 -31.82
N LYS A 821 -10.45 -0.71 -32.91
CA LYS A 821 -10.16 -1.87 -33.78
C LYS A 821 -8.80 -1.83 -34.53
N THR A 822 -8.00 -0.78 -34.33
CA THR A 822 -6.68 -0.58 -34.93
C THR A 822 -5.57 -0.38 -33.91
N VAL A 823 -5.88 -0.39 -32.60
CA VAL A 823 -4.90 -0.20 -31.53
C VAL A 823 -4.50 -1.57 -30.98
N SER A 824 -3.20 -1.77 -30.73
CA SER A 824 -2.72 -2.94 -29.98
C SER A 824 -3.20 -2.85 -28.52
N VAL A 825 -3.59 -3.98 -27.93
CA VAL A 825 -3.99 -4.06 -26.51
C VAL A 825 -3.03 -4.92 -25.69
N GLY A 826 -1.92 -5.34 -26.30
CA GLY A 826 -1.09 -6.46 -25.87
C GLY A 826 -1.77 -7.82 -26.03
N ASP A 827 -1.01 -8.91 -25.87
CA ASP A 827 -1.54 -10.28 -25.72
C ASP A 827 -1.37 -10.84 -24.30
N GLY A 828 -0.65 -10.11 -23.44
CA GLY A 828 -0.34 -10.47 -22.06
C GLY A 828 1.10 -10.95 -21.85
N TRP A 829 1.96 -10.93 -22.89
CA TRP A 829 3.30 -11.50 -22.84
C TRP A 829 4.32 -10.65 -23.63
N ALA A 830 5.41 -10.22 -22.99
CA ALA A 830 6.38 -9.30 -23.62
C ALA A 830 7.51 -10.04 -24.35
N ASP A 831 8.12 -11.07 -23.74
CA ASP A 831 9.10 -11.92 -24.40
C ASP A 831 8.45 -13.12 -25.09
N ALA A 832 8.07 -12.92 -26.35
CA ALA A 832 7.58 -13.98 -27.23
C ALA A 832 8.61 -15.13 -27.49
N SER A 833 9.84 -15.03 -26.98
CA SER A 833 10.82 -16.12 -26.96
C SER A 833 10.74 -17.02 -25.72
N ASP A 834 10.16 -16.55 -24.60
CA ASP A 834 10.07 -17.30 -23.34
C ASP A 834 8.94 -18.33 -23.33
N THR A 835 9.12 -19.37 -24.14
CA THR A 835 8.20 -20.50 -24.28
C THR A 835 8.27 -21.52 -23.12
N ALA A 836 8.78 -21.14 -21.95
CA ALA A 836 8.98 -22.06 -20.82
C ALA A 836 7.66 -22.40 -20.09
N SER A 837 7.44 -23.69 -19.86
CA SER A 837 6.25 -24.25 -19.20
C SER A 837 6.05 -23.76 -17.76
N GLY A 838 4.79 -23.76 -17.32
CA GLY A 838 4.40 -23.35 -15.98
C GLY A 838 4.60 -24.41 -14.90
N VAL A 839 4.70 -23.93 -13.66
CA VAL A 839 5.07 -24.69 -12.45
C VAL A 839 3.88 -25.49 -11.89
N THR A 840 4.10 -26.75 -11.49
CA THR A 840 3.10 -27.64 -10.87
C THR A 840 3.74 -28.62 -9.87
N GLU A 841 2.94 -29.21 -8.98
CA GLU A 841 3.29 -30.45 -8.28
C GLU A 841 3.74 -31.55 -9.24
N ILE A 842 4.74 -32.34 -8.85
CA ILE A 842 5.22 -33.51 -9.59
C ILE A 842 4.21 -34.66 -9.46
N ALA A 843 3.73 -35.16 -10.59
CA ALA A 843 2.74 -36.23 -10.64
C ALA A 843 3.21 -37.50 -9.90
N GLY A 844 2.43 -37.94 -8.90
CA GLY A 844 2.73 -39.11 -8.08
C GLY A 844 3.59 -38.85 -6.83
N CYS A 845 4.01 -37.60 -6.59
CA CYS A 845 4.63 -37.19 -5.33
C CYS A 845 3.57 -36.79 -4.29
N SER A 846 3.90 -36.98 -3.01
CA SER A 846 3.05 -36.57 -1.87
C SER A 846 3.65 -35.34 -1.20
N TYR A 847 3.06 -34.17 -1.43
CA TYR A 847 3.50 -32.91 -0.83
C TYR A 847 2.94 -32.71 0.58
N LEU A 848 3.69 -32.00 1.42
CA LEU A 848 3.20 -31.45 2.69
C LEU A 848 2.34 -30.21 2.40
N SER A 849 1.44 -29.83 3.32
CA SER A 849 0.59 -28.64 3.15
C SER A 849 1.42 -27.39 2.88
N ALA A 850 1.19 -26.75 1.73
CA ALA A 850 1.86 -25.51 1.33
C ALA A 850 1.62 -24.36 2.32
N TRP A 851 0.57 -24.47 3.15
CA TRP A 851 0.09 -23.46 4.11
C TRP A 851 0.20 -23.91 5.58
N GLY A 852 0.90 -25.03 5.85
CA GLY A 852 0.86 -25.70 7.14
C GLY A 852 1.95 -26.75 7.34
N ALA A 853 3.17 -26.50 6.85
CA ALA A 853 4.28 -27.46 6.89
C ALA A 853 5.24 -27.25 8.07
N LEU A 854 5.16 -26.15 8.84
CA LEU A 854 6.12 -25.88 9.92
C LEU A 854 6.04 -26.94 11.02
N GLY A 855 7.21 -27.38 11.49
CA GLY A 855 7.36 -28.45 12.48
C GLY A 855 7.41 -29.87 11.89
N ASN A 856 7.07 -30.06 10.62
CA ASN A 856 7.32 -31.33 9.93
C ASN A 856 8.80 -31.48 9.55
N SER A 857 9.32 -32.70 9.60
CA SER A 857 10.62 -33.03 8.99
C SER A 857 10.53 -33.01 7.46
N LEU A 858 11.67 -32.83 6.79
CA LEU A 858 11.74 -33.04 5.34
C LEU A 858 11.36 -34.50 4.97
N PRO A 859 10.73 -34.73 3.79
CA PRO A 859 10.45 -36.07 3.29
C PRO A 859 11.68 -36.98 3.25
N THR A 860 11.50 -38.29 3.38
CA THR A 860 12.58 -39.29 3.24
C THR A 860 12.75 -39.82 1.81
N THR A 861 11.96 -39.30 0.87
CA THR A 861 12.01 -39.60 -0.57
C THR A 861 11.88 -38.29 -1.34
N THR A 862 12.70 -38.10 -2.37
CA THR A 862 12.74 -36.83 -3.10
C THR A 862 11.46 -36.63 -3.91
N CYS A 863 10.73 -35.55 -3.65
CA CYS A 863 9.73 -35.02 -4.56
C CYS A 863 10.47 -34.28 -5.69
N GLY A 864 11.12 -35.09 -6.54
CA GLY A 864 12.13 -34.70 -7.50
C GLY A 864 12.87 -35.94 -8.00
N GLY A 865 12.85 -36.18 -9.31
CA GLY A 865 13.56 -37.31 -9.93
C GLY A 865 15.07 -37.21 -9.73
N GLY A 866 15.71 -38.35 -9.44
CA GLY A 866 17.13 -38.40 -9.12
C GLY A 866 18.03 -37.71 -10.15
N ALA A 867 18.99 -36.93 -9.67
CA ALA A 867 20.06 -36.29 -10.45
C ALA A 867 19.62 -35.36 -11.62
N THR A 868 18.38 -34.86 -11.64
CA THR A 868 17.93 -33.89 -12.67
C THR A 868 17.27 -32.61 -12.16
N ALA A 869 16.82 -32.54 -10.89
CA ALA A 869 16.31 -31.28 -10.31
C ALA A 869 17.35 -30.14 -10.31
N ALA A 870 18.64 -30.46 -10.22
CA ALA A 870 19.77 -29.51 -10.30
C ALA A 870 19.95 -28.84 -11.68
N ARG A 871 19.03 -29.04 -12.63
CA ARG A 871 18.94 -28.33 -13.92
C ARG A 871 17.77 -27.33 -14.00
N MET A 872 17.07 -27.08 -12.88
CA MET A 872 16.09 -25.98 -12.76
C MET A 872 16.64 -24.73 -12.08
N ALA A 873 17.90 -24.77 -11.61
CA ALA A 873 18.80 -23.70 -12.03
C ALA A 873 18.87 -23.77 -13.57
N ARG A 874 18.03 -22.96 -14.24
CA ARG A 874 18.09 -22.74 -15.68
C ARG A 874 19.55 -22.41 -15.99
N GLU A 875 20.07 -22.88 -17.12
CA GLU A 875 21.02 -22.03 -17.83
C GLU A 875 20.22 -20.79 -18.26
N LEU A 876 20.05 -19.85 -17.33
CA LEU A 876 20.08 -18.43 -17.63
C LEU A 876 21.44 -18.23 -18.29
N VAL A 877 21.49 -18.54 -19.59
CA VAL A 877 22.59 -18.16 -20.45
C VAL A 877 22.55 -16.66 -20.40
N ILE A 878 23.36 -16.08 -19.52
CA ILE A 878 23.79 -14.70 -19.61
C ILE A 878 24.56 -14.64 -20.92
N THR A 879 23.83 -14.51 -22.03
CA THR A 879 24.38 -14.05 -23.29
C THR A 879 25.05 -12.74 -22.93
N PRO A 880 26.40 -12.65 -23.01
CA PRO A 880 27.06 -11.43 -22.63
C PRO A 880 26.45 -10.28 -23.44
N PRO A 881 26.21 -9.11 -22.83
CA PRO A 881 25.49 -8.03 -23.49
C PRO A 881 26.13 -7.74 -24.85
N PRO A 882 25.32 -7.49 -25.90
CA PRO A 882 25.84 -7.33 -27.26
C PRO A 882 26.95 -6.28 -27.26
N THR A 883 28.15 -6.71 -27.63
CA THR A 883 29.34 -5.85 -27.61
C THR A 883 29.15 -4.72 -28.62
N PRO A 884 29.46 -3.44 -28.28
CA PRO A 884 29.13 -2.28 -29.11
C PRO A 884 29.65 -2.29 -30.55
#